data_AF-A0A8J2UDV7-F1
#
_entry.id   AF-A0A8J2UDV7-F1
#
_cell.length_a   1.000
_cell.length_b   1.000
_cell.length_c   1.000
_cell.angle_alpha   90.00
_cell.angle_beta   90.00
_cell.angle_gamma   90.00
#
_symmetry.space_group_name_H-M   'P 1'
#
loop_
_entity.id
_entity.type
_entity.pdbx_description
1 polymer ?
#
loop_
_entity_poly.entity_id
_entity_poly.type
_entity_poly.pdbx_seq_one_letter_code
_entity_poly.pdbx_strand_id
1 'polypeptide(L)'
;MRSFFVLLLLFPAFLRAQSLRVLTNQVGYEHNKAKRALVMADTRIPLTSFQLIDDTTGKPVYTGKPVFSGPVSKWKHWQLWTIDFTSYSAAGTYRLRVEGAGHGATSYPFLIGKNVLEKSTLSDVLYYFKGQRSAGLIDQADSHLPLPPAAHNSAAPATPDTLDLHGGWYDATGDYGIHLSHLSFSSYFNPQQVPMVVYSLLKTNELLSSRTGTDYRQMLRRIMDEAMYGADYLVRVQAKGGSFYRSIGAPGAAKAAKDRGISPEQQSYRIKQSKDQSFGGDRTVNDWRSYQSSFRSGGGMAIAALAMASMTGVPGDFSNARYLQAAEDAFAFLEKENTAMTNDGKENIVDDYCALSAATELYKATRADRYRAAAEKRANQLVGRLTTWGHYTDYWRADDRDRPFFHPADAGLPLVSLLYYYPYATSATQAAIKSAVHRSLEHELAITHEVNNPFGYSRQLVQDTLGHRRSGFFFPHGSEASPWWQGEDARLSSMAAAARLAIPLFAAVGGHFTDSLETFALDQLNWVLGLNPYDASMLQGTGHNNPAYGFFGTFEYTNAPGGIVNGITSGLDDEDDIDFNLSYAMTGKDYDWRWAEQWLPHDAWYLLAIAAGQPLQKLATTIDAEHINDHPTLAIGATAPDFNLPGVDGKTYTLRDFNDAKVLAVVFMCNHCPTSQAYEKRIIQLTNEYASKGVRVVAISPNAPSALRIDELGYSDVGDGFDDMKVRAKKAGYNFPYLYDGETEMASKQYGPVSTPHIFIFDQQRRLRYNGRIDDQENPAKTPHSFDARNAIDALLAGQEPPVAVTKTFGCSIKWIEKSNWTQKAAITWAHEPVSLDTIGVGGIAGLLHNDSKKLRLINLWATWCVPCVEEFPQLVTLNRMYRDRGFELVSISTDDSAARPKALRFLEKQESSSPNYIYTGDDKYKLIEAIDPKWQGALPYSLLVEPGGKIVYAKQGAIDPEELRKIIFDDPYMGRIFK
;
A
#
# COMPACT_ATOMS: atom_id res chain seq x y z
N MET A 1 -12.10 57.20 69.19
CA MET A 1 -11.58 56.22 70.19
C MET A 1 -12.00 54.82 69.75
N ARG A 2 -11.02 53.91 69.59
CA ARG A 2 -11.07 52.44 69.45
C ARG A 2 -12.32 51.77 68.83
N SER A 3 -12.11 50.97 67.77
CA SER A 3 -12.38 49.52 67.82
C SER A 3 -11.79 48.77 66.62
N PHE A 4 -11.29 47.57 66.93
CA PHE A 4 -10.67 46.57 66.08
C PHE A 4 -11.56 46.13 64.90
N PHE A 5 -10.95 45.87 63.74
CA PHE A 5 -11.43 44.83 62.82
C PHE A 5 -10.25 43.96 62.39
N VAL A 6 -10.34 42.69 62.81
CA VAL A 6 -9.48 41.57 62.43
C VAL A 6 -9.77 41.24 60.97
N LEU A 7 -8.79 41.39 60.08
CA LEU A 7 -8.86 40.84 58.72
C LEU A 7 -8.30 39.41 58.78
N LEU A 8 -9.18 38.42 58.63
CA LEU A 8 -8.80 37.01 58.52
C LEU A 8 -7.89 36.82 57.29
N LEU A 9 -6.68 36.32 57.54
CA LEU A 9 -5.83 35.65 56.55
C LEU A 9 -6.52 34.34 56.12
N LEU A 10 -7.24 34.37 54.99
CA LEU A 10 -7.59 33.15 54.26
C LEU A 10 -6.37 32.73 53.44
N PHE A 11 -5.66 31.73 53.97
CA PHE A 11 -4.68 30.95 53.22
C PHE A 11 -5.28 30.48 51.88
N PRO A 12 -4.53 30.49 50.77
CA PRO A 12 -4.93 29.76 49.58
C PRO A 12 -4.95 28.28 49.96
N ALA A 13 -6.15 27.69 50.00
CA ALA A 13 -6.30 26.26 50.06
C ALA A 13 -5.55 25.68 48.86
N PHE A 14 -4.49 24.92 49.16
CA PHE A 14 -3.77 24.12 48.18
C PHE A 14 -4.80 23.39 47.29
N LEU A 15 -4.84 23.76 46.01
CA LEU A 15 -5.32 22.87 44.94
C LEU A 15 -4.40 21.65 44.97
N ARG A 16 -4.73 20.64 45.80
CA ARG A 16 -4.16 19.32 45.64
C ARG A 16 -4.60 18.82 44.26
N ALA A 17 -3.64 18.55 43.38
CA ALA A 17 -3.87 17.74 42.20
C ALA A 17 -4.68 16.50 42.60
N GLN A 18 -5.63 16.08 41.77
CA GLN A 18 -6.46 14.91 42.07
C GLN A 18 -5.56 13.69 42.32
N SER A 19 -5.52 13.24 43.57
CA SER A 19 -4.71 12.09 44.01
C SER A 19 -5.26 10.75 43.52
N LEU A 20 -6.33 10.75 42.69
CA LEU A 20 -7.02 9.59 42.14
C LEU A 20 -7.48 9.92 40.71
N ARG A 21 -7.03 9.13 39.72
CA ARG A 21 -7.34 9.30 38.29
C ARG A 21 -7.88 8.00 37.70
N VAL A 22 -8.79 8.11 36.71
CA VAL A 22 -9.28 6.98 35.92
C VAL A 22 -8.74 7.13 34.50
N LEU A 23 -7.79 6.26 34.14
CA LEU A 23 -7.06 6.25 32.88
C LEU A 23 -7.79 5.32 31.89
N THR A 24 -8.06 5.83 30.70
CA THR A 24 -8.77 5.11 29.63
C THR A 24 -8.05 5.33 28.30
N ASN A 25 -8.39 4.52 27.30
CA ASN A 25 -8.13 4.92 25.92
C ASN A 25 -8.99 6.16 25.64
N GLN A 26 -8.35 7.29 25.33
CA GLN A 26 -9.02 8.59 25.21
C GLN A 26 -9.80 8.74 23.90
N VAL A 27 -9.71 7.76 23.00
CA VAL A 27 -10.57 7.63 21.81
C VAL A 27 -11.72 6.68 22.12
N GLY A 28 -11.40 5.43 22.48
CA GLY A 28 -12.39 4.41 22.79
C GLY A 28 -11.97 2.98 22.46
N TYR A 29 -12.96 2.09 22.48
CA TYR A 29 -12.77 0.64 22.46
C TYR A 29 -13.67 -0.04 21.42
N GLU A 30 -13.17 -1.13 20.83
CA GLU A 30 -13.98 -1.99 19.97
C GLU A 30 -15.01 -2.78 20.78
N HIS A 31 -16.26 -2.77 20.32
CA HIS A 31 -17.41 -3.39 20.98
C HIS A 31 -17.22 -4.89 21.27
N ASN A 32 -16.49 -5.60 20.41
CA ASN A 32 -16.28 -7.05 20.47
C ASN A 32 -14.86 -7.47 20.90
N LYS A 33 -14.03 -6.54 21.40
CA LYS A 33 -12.66 -6.82 21.86
C LYS A 33 -12.48 -6.51 23.35
N ALA A 34 -11.28 -6.80 23.88
CA ALA A 34 -10.89 -6.51 25.24
C ALA A 34 -11.02 -5.00 25.57
N LYS A 35 -11.55 -4.69 26.76
CA LYS A 35 -11.77 -3.30 27.22
C LYS A 35 -11.28 -3.18 28.65
N ARG A 36 -10.18 -2.45 28.81
CA ARG A 36 -9.52 -2.25 30.09
C ARG A 36 -9.31 -0.76 30.36
N ALA A 37 -9.40 -0.40 31.62
CA ALA A 37 -9.05 0.91 32.15
C ALA A 37 -8.22 0.72 33.42
N LEU A 38 -7.50 1.76 33.83
CA LEU A 38 -6.77 1.75 35.09
C LEU A 38 -7.25 2.87 36.01
N VAL A 39 -7.14 2.62 37.30
CA VAL A 39 -7.22 3.66 38.32
C VAL A 39 -5.83 3.87 38.86
N MET A 40 -5.41 5.11 39.02
CA MET A 40 -4.10 5.45 39.58
C MET A 40 -4.24 6.43 40.73
N ALA A 41 -3.51 6.19 41.81
CA ALA A 41 -3.46 7.07 42.97
C ALA A 41 -2.06 7.16 43.56
N ASP A 42 -1.78 8.22 44.31
CA ASP A 42 -0.49 8.41 44.98
C ASP A 42 -0.33 7.50 46.22
N THR A 43 -1.44 6.99 46.74
CA THR A 43 -1.46 6.10 47.92
C THR A 43 -2.54 5.04 47.76
N ARG A 44 -2.46 3.96 48.54
CA ARG A 44 -3.42 2.86 48.44
C ARG A 44 -4.76 3.28 49.08
N ILE A 45 -5.82 3.27 48.28
CA ILE A 45 -7.18 3.66 48.69
C ILE A 45 -8.11 2.44 48.60
N PRO A 46 -9.06 2.23 49.54
CA PRO A 46 -10.03 1.15 49.46
C PRO A 46 -11.16 1.48 48.47
N LEU A 47 -10.92 1.24 47.18
CA LEU A 47 -11.92 1.34 46.12
C LEU A 47 -12.90 0.15 46.20
N THR A 48 -14.21 0.43 46.19
CA THR A 48 -15.25 -0.59 46.43
C THR A 48 -16.01 -0.98 45.17
N SER A 49 -16.15 -0.06 44.21
CA SER A 49 -16.87 -0.30 42.96
C SER A 49 -16.48 0.67 41.85
N PHE A 50 -16.82 0.30 40.61
CA PHE A 50 -16.87 1.21 39.47
C PHE A 50 -18.21 1.09 38.74
N GLN A 51 -18.57 2.15 38.01
CA GLN A 51 -19.74 2.23 37.14
C GLN A 51 -19.28 2.71 35.75
N LEU A 52 -19.69 1.99 34.71
CA LEU A 52 -19.72 2.52 33.35
C LEU A 52 -21.02 3.31 33.18
N ILE A 53 -20.91 4.58 32.84
CA ILE A 53 -22.01 5.52 32.75
C ILE A 53 -22.17 5.90 31.28
N ASP A 54 -23.38 5.76 30.76
CA ASP A 54 -23.74 6.30 29.45
C ASP A 54 -23.71 7.83 29.52
N ASP A 55 -22.85 8.46 28.72
CA ASP A 55 -22.57 9.90 28.79
C ASP A 55 -23.76 10.75 28.32
N THR A 56 -24.67 10.17 27.54
CA THR A 56 -25.87 10.87 27.02
C THR A 56 -26.98 10.90 28.07
N THR A 57 -27.19 9.77 28.77
CA THR A 57 -28.29 9.62 29.73
C THR A 57 -27.88 9.86 31.18
N GLY A 58 -26.59 9.85 31.47
CA GLY A 58 -26.04 9.92 32.84
C GLY A 58 -26.32 8.68 33.69
N LYS A 59 -26.82 7.58 33.08
CA LYS A 59 -27.21 6.36 33.81
C LYS A 59 -26.08 5.33 33.84
N PRO A 60 -25.85 4.65 34.97
CA PRO A 60 -25.00 3.47 35.01
C PRO A 60 -25.57 2.35 34.14
N VAL A 61 -24.75 1.80 33.25
CA VAL A 61 -25.11 0.71 32.32
C VAL A 61 -24.34 -0.58 32.59
N TYR A 62 -23.24 -0.48 33.33
CA TYR A 62 -22.44 -1.63 33.78
C TYR A 62 -21.75 -1.28 35.09
N THR A 63 -21.53 -2.26 35.97
CA THR A 63 -20.88 -2.06 37.27
C THR A 63 -19.94 -3.20 37.58
N GLY A 64 -18.84 -2.91 38.27
CA GLY A 64 -17.91 -3.94 38.73
C GLY A 64 -17.05 -3.46 39.89
N LYS A 65 -15.92 -4.13 40.13
CA LYS A 65 -14.96 -3.78 41.17
C LYS A 65 -13.56 -3.59 40.58
N PRO A 66 -12.87 -2.48 40.85
CA PRO A 66 -11.46 -2.35 40.50
C PRO A 66 -10.62 -3.39 41.25
N VAL A 67 -9.64 -4.00 40.58
CA VAL A 67 -8.73 -5.00 41.17
C VAL A 67 -7.39 -4.33 41.46
N PHE A 68 -6.94 -4.34 42.71
CA PHE A 68 -5.65 -3.73 43.07
C PHE A 68 -4.49 -4.50 42.42
N SER A 69 -3.71 -3.79 41.61
CA SER A 69 -2.54 -4.33 40.91
C SER A 69 -1.24 -3.97 41.62
N GLY A 70 -1.20 -2.90 42.41
CA GLY A 70 0.01 -2.45 43.12
C GLY A 70 0.94 -1.57 42.27
N PRO A 71 2.12 -1.21 42.80
CA PRO A 71 3.09 -0.35 42.11
C PRO A 71 3.80 -1.08 40.96
N VAL A 72 4.33 -0.34 39.99
CA VAL A 72 5.07 -0.87 38.84
C VAL A 72 6.53 -0.44 38.94
N SER A 73 7.46 -1.38 38.96
CA SER A 73 8.91 -1.10 39.05
C SER A 73 9.22 -0.08 40.17
N LYS A 74 10.05 0.93 39.88
CA LYS A 74 10.24 2.13 40.71
C LYS A 74 9.49 3.34 40.16
N TRP A 75 8.40 3.14 39.40
CA TRP A 75 7.62 4.22 38.78
C TRP A 75 6.95 5.08 39.84
N LYS A 76 7.62 6.19 40.18
CA LYS A 76 7.19 7.13 41.23
C LYS A 76 6.67 6.37 42.47
N HIS A 77 5.58 6.85 43.08
CA HIS A 77 4.94 6.23 44.25
C HIS A 77 3.52 5.71 43.95
N TRP A 78 3.18 5.61 42.66
CA TRP A 78 1.82 5.35 42.20
C TRP A 78 1.33 3.95 42.56
N GLN A 79 0.04 3.88 42.89
CA GLN A 79 -0.73 2.68 43.19
C GLN A 79 -1.77 2.50 42.08
N LEU A 80 -1.89 1.28 41.56
CA LEU A 80 -2.74 0.99 40.41
C LEU A 80 -3.82 -0.04 40.70
N TRP A 81 -4.95 0.12 40.04
CA TRP A 81 -6.04 -0.88 39.97
C TRP A 81 -6.46 -1.07 38.51
N THR A 82 -6.77 -2.30 38.12
CA THR A 82 -7.35 -2.60 36.81
C THR A 82 -8.87 -2.64 36.87
N ILE A 83 -9.50 -2.20 35.79
CA ILE A 83 -10.94 -2.26 35.53
C ILE A 83 -11.12 -3.03 34.22
N ASP A 84 -11.91 -4.11 34.27
CA ASP A 84 -12.31 -4.88 33.09
C ASP A 84 -13.81 -4.75 32.87
N PHE A 85 -14.18 -4.28 31.69
CA PHE A 85 -15.56 -4.14 31.22
C PHE A 85 -15.73 -4.74 29.81
N THR A 86 -14.89 -5.72 29.47
CA THR A 86 -14.85 -6.41 28.18
C THR A 86 -16.21 -6.98 27.77
N SER A 87 -16.98 -7.49 28.73
CA SER A 87 -18.31 -8.08 28.52
C SER A 87 -19.38 -7.08 28.06
N TYR A 88 -19.15 -5.77 28.22
CA TYR A 88 -20.05 -4.74 27.75
C TYR A 88 -19.76 -4.39 26.28
N SER A 89 -20.79 -4.42 25.42
CA SER A 89 -20.63 -4.31 23.96
C SER A 89 -21.57 -3.31 23.28
N ALA A 90 -22.45 -2.63 24.03
CA ALA A 90 -23.37 -1.67 23.43
C ALA A 90 -22.61 -0.45 22.91
N ALA A 91 -22.86 -0.06 21.67
CA ALA A 91 -22.20 1.09 21.07
C ALA A 91 -22.73 2.41 21.68
N GLY A 92 -21.84 3.38 21.91
CA GLY A 92 -22.19 4.65 22.54
C GLY A 92 -20.97 5.40 23.08
N THR A 93 -21.24 6.50 23.78
CA THR A 93 -20.22 7.29 24.48
C THR A 93 -20.39 7.08 25.98
N TYR A 94 -19.28 6.78 26.68
CA TYR A 94 -19.32 6.37 28.08
C TYR A 94 -18.23 7.05 28.91
N ARG A 95 -18.45 7.09 30.23
CA ARG A 95 -17.44 7.41 31.24
C ARG A 95 -17.33 6.30 32.28
N LEU A 96 -16.16 6.15 32.88
CA LEU A 96 -15.97 5.30 34.05
C LEU A 96 -15.94 6.15 35.31
N ARG A 97 -16.79 5.82 36.28
CA ARG A 97 -16.75 6.39 37.64
C ARG A 97 -16.30 5.33 38.63
N VAL A 98 -15.37 5.69 39.51
CA VAL A 98 -14.90 4.84 40.62
C VAL A 98 -15.22 5.50 41.95
N GLU A 99 -15.56 4.70 42.96
CA GLU A 99 -15.91 5.17 44.30
C GLU A 99 -15.26 4.28 45.39
N GLY A 100 -14.85 4.89 46.50
CA GLY A 100 -14.34 4.18 47.68
C GLY A 100 -13.91 5.09 48.84
N ALA A 101 -14.43 4.83 50.05
CA ALA A 101 -14.09 5.52 51.30
C ALA A 101 -14.00 7.06 51.23
N GLY A 102 -14.99 7.71 50.61
CA GLY A 102 -15.03 9.17 50.46
C GLY A 102 -14.19 9.73 49.31
N HIS A 103 -13.54 8.86 48.54
CA HIS A 103 -12.88 9.19 47.28
C HIS A 103 -13.74 8.78 46.09
N GLY A 104 -13.69 9.57 45.03
CA GLY A 104 -14.27 9.20 43.74
C GLY A 104 -13.57 9.94 42.61
N ALA A 105 -13.51 9.29 41.45
CA ALA A 105 -12.96 9.87 40.23
C ALA A 105 -13.80 9.43 39.04
N THR A 106 -13.86 10.25 38.00
CA THR A 106 -14.57 9.93 36.76
C THR A 106 -13.64 10.20 35.59
N SER A 107 -13.60 9.29 34.61
CA SER A 107 -12.81 9.46 33.39
C SER A 107 -13.39 10.54 32.48
N TYR A 108 -12.62 10.94 31.47
CA TYR A 108 -13.18 11.60 30.29
C TYR A 108 -14.07 10.64 29.49
N PRO A 109 -14.96 11.17 28.61
CA PRO A 109 -15.74 10.34 27.71
C PRO A 109 -14.87 9.56 26.73
N PHE A 110 -15.30 8.35 26.39
CA PHE A 110 -14.71 7.54 25.34
C PHE A 110 -15.80 6.77 24.58
N LEU A 111 -15.48 6.31 23.37
CA LEU A 111 -16.40 5.56 22.54
C LEU A 111 -16.35 4.05 22.82
N ILE A 112 -17.47 3.36 22.66
CA ILE A 112 -17.50 1.91 22.40
C ILE A 112 -18.23 1.71 21.07
N GLY A 113 -17.68 0.94 20.15
CA GLY A 113 -18.28 0.79 18.82
C GLY A 113 -17.56 -0.15 17.87
N LYS A 114 -17.86 -0.05 16.57
CA LYS A 114 -17.19 -0.81 15.51
C LYS A 114 -16.23 0.10 14.74
N ASN A 115 -14.97 -0.33 14.64
CA ASN A 115 -13.85 0.34 13.99
C ASN A 115 -13.61 1.72 14.57
N VAL A 116 -13.64 1.83 15.90
CA VAL A 116 -13.54 3.09 16.64
C VAL A 116 -12.24 3.80 16.31
N LEU A 117 -11.12 3.08 16.34
CA LEU A 117 -9.82 3.69 16.07
C LEU A 117 -9.73 4.13 14.60
N GLU A 118 -10.06 3.27 13.64
CA GLU A 118 -9.96 3.66 12.22
C GLU A 118 -10.92 4.80 11.85
N LYS A 119 -12.10 4.86 12.46
CA LYS A 119 -13.04 5.97 12.22
C LYS A 119 -12.57 7.29 12.82
N SER A 120 -11.85 7.24 13.93
CA SER A 120 -11.53 8.43 14.71
C SER A 120 -10.16 9.00 14.40
N THR A 121 -9.18 8.18 13.98
CA THR A 121 -7.78 8.63 13.89
C THR A 121 -7.18 8.53 12.49
N LEU A 122 -7.68 7.63 11.64
CA LEU A 122 -7.09 7.34 10.32
C LEU A 122 -6.99 8.58 9.43
N SER A 123 -8.01 9.43 9.43
CA SER A 123 -8.03 10.64 8.62
C SER A 123 -6.98 11.65 9.07
N ASP A 124 -6.80 11.80 10.37
CA ASP A 124 -5.94 12.83 10.96
C ASP A 124 -4.47 12.46 10.79
N VAL A 125 -4.12 11.19 11.05
CA VAL A 125 -2.77 10.65 10.78
C VAL A 125 -2.40 10.80 9.31
N LEU A 126 -3.35 10.55 8.39
CA LEU A 126 -3.10 10.76 6.97
C LEU A 126 -2.92 12.25 6.60
N TYR A 127 -3.66 13.15 7.24
CA TYR A 127 -3.48 14.58 7.04
C TYR A 127 -2.18 15.10 7.65
N TYR A 128 -1.68 14.48 8.72
CA TYR A 128 -0.37 14.79 9.27
C TYR A 128 0.72 14.59 8.22
N PHE A 129 0.78 13.43 7.55
CA PHE A 129 1.75 13.23 6.45
C PHE A 129 1.62 14.31 5.38
N LYS A 130 0.40 14.61 4.94
CA LYS A 130 0.18 15.66 3.94
C LYS A 130 0.65 17.04 4.42
N GLY A 131 0.50 17.33 5.70
CA GLY A 131 0.97 18.56 6.35
C GLY A 131 2.48 18.63 6.55
N GLN A 132 3.17 17.48 6.59
CA GLN A 132 4.63 17.38 6.73
C GLN A 132 5.37 17.24 5.40
N ARG A 133 4.67 17.30 4.25
CA ARG A 133 5.32 17.29 2.94
C ARG A 133 6.34 18.44 2.85
N SER A 134 7.51 18.15 2.29
CA SER A 134 8.47 19.20 1.89
C SER A 134 7.77 20.19 0.97
N ALA A 135 7.91 21.50 1.25
CA ALA A 135 7.21 22.53 0.50
C ALA A 135 7.93 23.89 0.51
N GLY A 136 7.51 24.77 -0.38
CA GLY A 136 7.97 26.16 -0.42
C GLY A 136 9.47 26.29 -0.71
N LEU A 137 10.15 27.18 0.02
CA LEU A 137 11.58 27.44 -0.21
C LEU A 137 12.46 26.21 0.06
N ILE A 138 12.04 25.32 0.97
CA ILE A 138 12.78 24.09 1.30
C ILE A 138 12.76 23.13 0.10
N ASP A 139 11.59 22.84 -0.43
CA ASP A 139 11.42 21.96 -1.60
C ASP A 139 12.05 22.55 -2.88
N GLN A 140 11.98 23.87 -3.04
CA GLN A 140 12.71 24.58 -4.10
C GLN A 140 14.22 24.40 -3.99
N ALA A 141 14.79 24.43 -2.78
CA ALA A 141 16.22 24.14 -2.60
C ALA A 141 16.53 22.66 -2.87
N ASP A 142 15.66 21.74 -2.49
CA ASP A 142 15.83 20.30 -2.74
C ASP A 142 15.83 19.94 -4.22
N SER A 143 15.22 20.77 -5.07
CA SER A 143 15.29 20.59 -6.53
C SER A 143 16.63 20.95 -7.19
N HIS A 144 17.58 21.54 -6.44
CA HIS A 144 18.88 22.00 -6.95
C HIS A 144 20.02 21.75 -5.95
N LEU A 145 20.03 20.61 -5.26
CA LEU A 145 21.06 20.31 -4.26
C LEU A 145 22.43 20.05 -4.90
N PRO A 146 23.53 20.58 -4.34
CA PRO A 146 24.86 20.26 -4.85
C PRO A 146 25.15 18.76 -4.78
N LEU A 147 25.71 18.21 -5.86
CA LEU A 147 26.19 16.83 -5.86
C LEU A 147 27.31 16.66 -4.81
N PRO A 148 27.27 15.61 -3.96
CA PRO A 148 28.34 15.37 -2.99
C PRO A 148 29.69 15.16 -3.70
N PRO A 149 30.82 15.64 -3.15
CA PRO A 149 32.14 15.54 -3.79
C PRO A 149 32.57 14.12 -4.19
N ALA A 150 32.02 13.11 -3.51
CA ALA A 150 32.33 11.70 -3.75
C ALA A 150 31.29 10.99 -4.63
N ALA A 151 30.18 11.60 -5.05
CA ALA A 151 29.02 10.90 -5.59
C ALA A 151 29.22 10.20 -6.96
N HIS A 152 30.43 10.17 -7.51
CA HIS A 152 30.79 9.42 -8.70
C HIS A 152 31.98 8.48 -8.49
N ASN A 153 31.87 7.26 -9.04
CA ASN A 153 32.98 6.33 -9.26
C ASN A 153 33.94 6.80 -10.39
N SER A 154 34.07 8.12 -10.63
CA SER A 154 34.79 8.64 -11.80
C SER A 154 35.81 9.72 -11.43
N ALA A 155 37.04 9.53 -11.92
CA ALA A 155 38.15 10.49 -11.90
C ALA A 155 37.92 11.71 -12.83
N ALA A 156 36.70 12.22 -12.95
CA ALA A 156 36.36 13.35 -13.82
C ALA A 156 36.34 14.69 -13.04
N PRO A 157 36.77 15.81 -13.65
CA PRO A 157 36.87 17.10 -12.98
C PRO A 157 35.50 17.68 -12.63
N ALA A 158 35.43 18.35 -11.46
CA ALA A 158 34.25 18.96 -10.89
C ALA A 158 33.66 20.06 -11.81
N THR A 159 32.52 19.77 -12.41
CA THR A 159 31.51 20.79 -12.74
C THR A 159 30.47 20.80 -11.60
N PRO A 160 29.86 21.96 -11.27
CA PRO A 160 28.86 22.03 -10.20
C PRO A 160 27.54 21.45 -10.70
N ASP A 161 27.48 20.12 -10.80
CA ASP A 161 26.23 19.41 -11.07
C ASP A 161 25.34 19.50 -9.81
N THR A 162 24.05 19.75 -10.04
CA THR A 162 23.02 19.73 -9.01
C THR A 162 22.11 18.53 -9.21
N LEU A 163 21.49 18.06 -8.13
CA LEU A 163 20.51 16.99 -8.12
C LEU A 163 19.13 17.55 -7.77
N ASP A 164 18.13 17.03 -8.47
CA ASP A 164 16.73 17.26 -8.14
C ASP A 164 16.22 16.15 -7.22
N LEU A 165 16.16 16.45 -5.92
CA LEU A 165 15.73 15.54 -4.86
C LEU A 165 14.45 16.01 -4.14
N HIS A 166 13.63 16.85 -4.80
CA HIS A 166 12.43 17.42 -4.19
C HIS A 166 11.36 16.37 -3.81
N GLY A 167 10.45 16.75 -2.91
CA GLY A 167 9.42 15.90 -2.36
C GLY A 167 9.81 15.30 -0.99
N GLY A 168 9.13 14.23 -0.59
CA GLY A 168 9.32 13.61 0.72
C GLY A 168 8.69 14.43 1.86
N TRP A 169 8.97 14.02 3.09
CA TRP A 169 8.39 14.60 4.31
C TRP A 169 9.49 15.05 5.28
N TYR A 170 9.24 16.15 5.99
CA TYR A 170 10.07 16.53 7.12
C TYR A 170 10.04 15.43 8.18
N ASP A 171 11.22 15.10 8.71
CA ASP A 171 11.37 13.94 9.56
C ASP A 171 10.70 14.10 10.92
N ALA A 172 10.83 15.28 11.51
CA ALA A 172 10.33 15.57 12.84
C ALA A 172 9.83 17.02 12.96
N THR A 173 9.06 17.31 14.01
CA THR A 173 8.60 18.68 14.30
C THR A 173 9.78 19.66 14.41
N GLY A 174 10.87 19.22 15.04
CA GLY A 174 12.13 19.95 15.17
C GLY A 174 13.21 19.46 14.22
N ASP A 175 12.91 18.75 13.13
CA ASP A 175 13.88 18.42 12.08
C ASP A 175 13.25 18.49 10.68
N TYR A 176 13.62 19.52 9.92
CA TYR A 176 13.20 19.67 8.52
C TYR A 176 14.11 18.91 7.54
N GLY A 177 15.03 18.08 8.04
CA GLY A 177 15.72 17.08 7.24
C GLY A 177 14.76 16.02 6.69
N ILE A 178 15.21 15.30 5.67
CA ILE A 178 14.48 14.19 5.06
C ILE A 178 15.41 12.97 5.03
N HIS A 179 15.02 11.92 5.73
CA HIS A 179 15.91 10.78 6.00
C HIS A 179 15.27 9.46 5.56
N LEU A 180 16.08 8.61 4.93
CA LEU A 180 15.73 7.19 4.73
C LEU A 180 15.97 6.38 6.01
N SER A 181 17.06 6.73 6.72
CA SER A 181 17.44 6.22 8.03
C SER A 181 18.53 7.14 8.63
N HIS A 182 18.73 7.07 9.94
CA HIS A 182 19.86 7.68 10.66
C HIS A 182 20.48 6.68 11.65
N LEU A 183 21.37 7.14 12.54
CA LEU A 183 22.02 6.33 13.60
C LEU A 183 22.82 5.12 13.08
N SER A 184 23.26 5.13 11.81
CA SER A 184 24.03 4.01 11.22
C SER A 184 25.32 3.68 11.97
N PHE A 185 25.95 4.65 12.65
CA PHE A 185 27.12 4.42 13.50
C PHE A 185 26.86 3.41 14.63
N SER A 186 25.60 3.20 15.02
CA SER A 186 25.21 2.34 16.13
C SER A 186 25.09 0.86 15.76
N SER A 187 25.27 0.52 14.47
CA SER A 187 25.06 -0.80 13.86
C SER A 187 23.63 -1.35 13.89
N TYR A 188 22.95 -1.32 15.05
CA TYR A 188 21.72 -2.09 15.31
C TYR A 188 20.45 -1.26 15.39
N PHE A 189 20.57 0.07 15.48
CA PHE A 189 19.44 0.97 15.77
C PHE A 189 19.17 1.93 14.62
N ASN A 190 19.26 1.43 13.38
CA ASN A 190 18.85 2.16 12.19
C ASN A 190 17.32 2.13 12.08
N PRO A 191 16.59 3.23 12.36
CA PRO A 191 15.17 3.25 12.12
C PRO A 191 14.86 3.40 10.63
N GLN A 192 13.77 2.79 10.20
CA GLN A 192 13.26 2.94 8.84
C GLN A 192 12.30 4.14 8.81
N GLN A 193 12.64 5.18 8.04
CA GLN A 193 11.96 6.49 8.10
C GLN A 193 11.04 6.71 6.90
N VAL A 194 11.37 7.61 5.96
CA VAL A 194 10.54 7.88 4.77
C VAL A 194 10.11 6.62 4.02
N PRO A 195 10.98 5.62 3.77
CA PRO A 195 10.57 4.37 3.15
C PRO A 195 9.51 3.59 3.94
N MET A 196 9.56 3.64 5.27
CA MET A 196 8.60 2.98 6.13
C MET A 196 7.22 3.65 6.07
N VAL A 197 7.17 4.97 5.88
CA VAL A 197 5.92 5.72 5.63
C VAL A 197 5.26 5.21 4.35
N VAL A 198 5.99 5.14 3.24
CA VAL A 198 5.47 4.66 1.95
C VAL A 198 5.01 3.20 2.05
N TYR A 199 5.84 2.35 2.64
CA TYR A 199 5.51 0.95 2.87
C TYR A 199 4.23 0.79 3.72
N SER A 200 4.11 1.53 4.82
CA SER A 200 2.96 1.48 5.72
C SER A 200 1.67 1.99 5.05
N LEU A 201 1.76 3.07 4.26
CA LEU A 201 0.63 3.58 3.49
C LEU A 201 0.14 2.53 2.48
N LEU A 202 1.05 1.92 1.71
CA LEU A 202 0.69 0.89 0.73
C LEU A 202 0.14 -0.38 1.40
N LYS A 203 0.73 -0.84 2.51
CA LYS A 203 0.20 -1.98 3.29
C LYS A 203 -1.16 -1.69 3.90
N THR A 204 -1.34 -0.49 4.42
CA THR A 204 -2.64 -0.03 4.92
C THR A 204 -3.67 -0.01 3.79
N ASN A 205 -3.28 0.45 2.59
CA ASN A 205 -4.14 0.41 1.42
C ASN A 205 -4.55 -1.03 1.04
N GLU A 206 -3.59 -1.98 1.00
CA GLU A 206 -3.86 -3.40 0.76
C GLU A 206 -4.86 -3.96 1.80
N LEU A 207 -4.62 -3.70 3.09
CA LEU A 207 -5.46 -4.18 4.20
C LEU A 207 -6.88 -3.60 4.14
N LEU A 208 -7.01 -2.28 3.96
CA LEU A 208 -8.31 -1.61 3.92
C LEU A 208 -9.09 -1.95 2.64
N SER A 209 -8.41 -2.15 1.51
CA SER A 209 -9.04 -2.55 0.24
C SER A 209 -9.62 -3.97 0.30
N SER A 210 -9.09 -4.82 1.18
CA SER A 210 -9.63 -6.17 1.40
C SER A 210 -10.94 -6.20 2.19
N ARG A 211 -11.36 -5.07 2.78
CA ARG A 211 -12.58 -4.96 3.59
C ARG A 211 -13.81 -4.87 2.69
N THR A 212 -14.89 -5.52 3.08
CA THR A 212 -16.17 -5.44 2.37
C THR A 212 -16.87 -4.10 2.63
N GLY A 213 -17.62 -3.60 1.63
CA GLY A 213 -18.40 -2.36 1.73
C GLY A 213 -17.69 -1.13 1.16
N THR A 214 -18.23 0.06 1.47
CA THR A 214 -17.82 1.32 0.81
C THR A 214 -17.14 2.33 1.72
N ASP A 215 -17.02 2.04 3.02
CA ASP A 215 -16.64 2.99 4.08
C ASP A 215 -15.27 3.63 3.85
N TYR A 216 -14.34 2.92 3.22
CA TYR A 216 -12.96 3.38 3.03
C TYR A 216 -12.65 3.92 1.63
N ARG A 217 -13.59 3.97 0.68
CA ARG A 217 -13.29 4.32 -0.73
C ARG A 217 -12.53 5.64 -0.91
N GLN A 218 -12.95 6.70 -0.22
CA GLN A 218 -12.27 7.99 -0.30
C GLN A 218 -10.95 7.99 0.49
N MET A 219 -10.91 7.24 1.60
CA MET A 219 -9.69 7.08 2.37
C MET A 219 -8.61 6.37 1.56
N LEU A 220 -8.95 5.29 0.85
CA LEU A 220 -8.05 4.56 -0.04
C LEU A 220 -7.43 5.47 -1.12
N ARG A 221 -8.21 6.39 -1.69
CA ARG A 221 -7.70 7.38 -2.65
C ARG A 221 -6.70 8.34 -2.01
N ARG A 222 -6.99 8.83 -0.81
CA ARG A 222 -6.08 9.72 -0.06
C ARG A 222 -4.79 9.01 0.36
N ILE A 223 -4.90 7.76 0.81
CA ILE A 223 -3.74 6.92 1.15
C ILE A 223 -2.88 6.69 -0.08
N MET A 224 -3.51 6.40 -1.23
CA MET A 224 -2.79 6.21 -2.49
C MET A 224 -2.07 7.49 -2.94
N ASP A 225 -2.72 8.67 -2.87
CA ASP A 225 -2.07 9.97 -3.14
C ASP A 225 -0.81 10.16 -2.30
N GLU A 226 -0.91 9.97 -0.98
CA GLU A 226 0.24 10.12 -0.08
C GLU A 226 1.33 9.07 -0.32
N ALA A 227 0.95 7.83 -0.61
CA ALA A 227 1.90 6.76 -0.92
C ALA A 227 2.68 7.06 -2.21
N MET A 228 2.00 7.49 -3.27
CA MET A 228 2.64 7.79 -4.56
C MET A 228 3.56 9.01 -4.46
N TYR A 229 3.17 10.03 -3.69
CA TYR A 229 4.03 11.19 -3.42
C TYR A 229 5.38 10.77 -2.79
N GLY A 230 5.37 9.84 -1.83
CA GLY A 230 6.60 9.30 -1.28
C GLY A 230 7.36 8.37 -2.22
N ALA A 231 6.66 7.55 -3.00
CA ALA A 231 7.30 6.70 -4.01
C ALA A 231 8.06 7.53 -5.06
N ASP A 232 7.51 8.67 -5.46
CA ASP A 232 8.18 9.62 -6.36
C ASP A 232 9.47 10.17 -5.76
N TYR A 233 9.43 10.55 -4.48
CA TYR A 233 10.64 10.96 -3.75
C TYR A 233 11.69 9.84 -3.73
N LEU A 234 11.30 8.59 -3.45
CA LEU A 234 12.22 7.46 -3.45
C LEU A 234 12.91 7.22 -4.81
N VAL A 235 12.23 7.50 -5.93
CA VAL A 235 12.85 7.46 -7.26
C VAL A 235 13.85 8.60 -7.45
N ARG A 236 13.53 9.82 -7.01
CA ARG A 236 14.43 10.97 -7.14
C ARG A 236 15.71 10.79 -6.35
N VAL A 237 15.62 10.26 -5.13
CA VAL A 237 16.79 10.02 -4.28
C VAL A 237 17.56 8.75 -4.62
N GLN A 238 17.16 8.00 -5.64
CA GLN A 238 17.94 6.88 -6.15
C GLN A 238 19.27 7.40 -6.73
N ALA A 239 20.39 6.95 -6.18
CA ALA A 239 21.71 7.29 -6.71
C ALA A 239 21.92 6.57 -8.05
N LYS A 240 22.45 7.27 -9.06
CA LYS A 240 22.67 6.69 -10.39
C LYS A 240 23.63 5.49 -10.32
N GLY A 241 23.13 4.31 -10.65
CA GLY A 241 23.89 3.05 -10.57
C GLY A 241 24.22 2.62 -9.13
N GLY A 242 23.50 3.16 -8.14
CA GLY A 242 23.66 2.87 -6.73
C GLY A 242 22.34 2.51 -6.03
N SER A 243 22.32 2.65 -4.71
CA SER A 243 21.10 2.52 -3.92
C SER A 243 20.37 3.88 -3.85
N PHE A 244 20.36 4.53 -2.69
CA PHE A 244 19.62 5.77 -2.44
C PHE A 244 20.45 6.71 -1.59
N TYR A 245 20.35 8.02 -1.84
CA TYR A 245 20.90 9.01 -0.92
C TYR A 245 20.20 8.92 0.43
N ARG A 246 20.98 8.81 1.50
CA ARG A 246 20.47 8.47 2.82
C ARG A 246 19.70 9.60 3.49
N SER A 247 20.19 10.83 3.34
CA SER A 247 19.73 11.97 4.12
C SER A 247 19.96 13.29 3.39
N ILE A 248 18.95 14.17 3.47
CA ILE A 248 19.06 15.60 3.18
C ILE A 248 18.97 16.32 4.52
N GLY A 249 20.05 17.00 4.90
CA GLY A 249 20.15 17.72 6.17
C GLY A 249 19.77 19.19 6.05
N ALA A 250 19.37 19.80 7.17
CA ALA A 250 19.20 21.24 7.34
C ALA A 250 20.07 21.77 8.52
N PRO A 251 21.40 21.70 8.43
CA PRO A 251 22.33 21.89 9.55
C PRO A 251 22.36 23.29 10.19
N GLY A 252 21.92 24.32 9.47
CA GLY A 252 21.95 25.71 9.95
C GLY A 252 21.07 25.96 11.17
N ALA A 253 21.43 26.94 12.00
CA ALA A 253 20.70 27.31 13.22
C ALA A 253 19.20 27.56 12.97
N ALA A 254 18.90 28.25 11.87
CA ALA A 254 17.54 28.56 11.44
C ALA A 254 16.90 27.48 10.54
N LYS A 255 17.60 26.37 10.25
CA LYS A 255 17.18 25.32 9.31
C LYS A 255 16.69 25.87 7.96
N ALA A 256 17.40 26.88 7.44
CA ALA A 256 16.97 27.61 6.25
C ALA A 256 17.26 26.82 4.97
N ALA A 257 16.49 27.09 3.92
CA ALA A 257 16.61 26.44 2.60
C ALA A 257 18.04 26.50 2.01
N LYS A 258 18.75 27.61 2.21
CA LYS A 258 20.13 27.80 1.72
C LYS A 258 21.16 26.87 2.39
N ASP A 259 20.83 26.31 3.55
CA ASP A 259 21.76 25.48 4.34
C ASP A 259 21.59 23.98 4.01
N ARG A 260 20.67 23.63 3.09
CA ARG A 260 20.35 22.24 2.76
C ARG A 260 21.45 21.56 1.97
N GLY A 261 21.60 20.26 2.21
CA GLY A 261 22.58 19.46 1.50
C GLY A 261 22.46 17.97 1.81
N ILE A 262 22.93 17.15 0.86
CA ILE A 262 22.99 15.70 1.02
C ILE A 262 24.09 15.38 2.04
N SER A 263 23.71 14.68 3.10
CA SER A 263 24.60 14.41 4.24
C SER A 263 25.18 13.00 4.18
N PRO A 264 26.48 12.83 4.52
CA PRO A 264 27.08 11.51 4.65
C PRO A 264 26.62 10.84 5.96
N GLU A 265 27.15 9.64 6.19
CA GLU A 265 26.93 8.88 7.41
C GLU A 265 27.44 9.63 8.63
N GLN A 266 26.56 9.76 9.61
CA GLN A 266 26.92 10.30 10.92
C GLN A 266 27.88 9.33 11.61
N GLN A 267 28.95 9.87 12.21
CA GLN A 267 29.89 9.08 13.01
C GLN A 267 29.47 8.95 14.48
N SER A 268 28.56 9.82 14.93
CA SER A 268 28.00 9.83 16.28
C SER A 268 26.72 10.67 16.33
N TYR A 269 25.94 10.52 17.39
CA TYR A 269 24.80 11.39 17.65
C TYR A 269 25.20 12.62 18.46
N ARG A 270 24.66 13.79 18.10
CA ARG A 270 24.97 15.09 18.72
C ARG A 270 23.69 15.76 19.21
N ILE A 271 23.65 16.12 20.49
CA ILE A 271 22.51 16.85 21.10
C ILE A 271 22.83 18.34 21.12
N LYS A 272 21.86 19.18 20.75
CA LYS A 272 22.04 20.64 20.78
C LYS A 272 22.25 21.12 22.22
N GLN A 273 23.24 21.98 22.42
CA GLN A 273 23.55 22.64 23.68
C GLN A 273 22.94 24.06 23.75
N SER A 274 22.68 24.67 22.60
CA SER A 274 21.96 25.95 22.49
C SER A 274 21.03 25.94 21.28
N LYS A 275 19.99 26.78 21.31
CA LYS A 275 19.00 26.87 20.22
C LYS A 275 19.61 27.31 18.89
N ASP A 276 20.62 28.18 18.93
CA ASP A 276 21.32 28.70 17.76
C ASP A 276 22.50 27.81 17.32
N GLN A 277 22.67 26.63 17.94
CA GLN A 277 23.71 25.70 17.54
C GLN A 277 23.40 25.13 16.16
N SER A 278 24.39 25.24 15.27
CA SER A 278 24.44 24.53 14.00
C SER A 278 25.36 23.33 14.15
N PHE A 279 24.96 22.19 13.61
CA PHE A 279 25.90 21.08 13.44
C PHE A 279 26.48 21.19 12.04
N GLY A 280 27.77 21.53 11.94
CA GLY A 280 28.46 21.45 10.65
C GLY A 280 28.33 20.04 10.07
N GLY A 281 28.33 19.94 8.74
CA GLY A 281 28.38 18.66 8.04
C GLY A 281 29.51 17.82 8.64
N ASP A 282 29.24 16.53 8.89
CA ASP A 282 30.32 15.61 9.21
C ASP A 282 31.42 15.75 8.15
N ARG A 283 32.69 15.63 8.57
CA ARG A 283 33.86 15.84 7.69
C ARG A 283 33.56 15.25 6.32
N THR A 284 33.80 16.00 5.24
CA THR A 284 33.66 15.48 3.87
C THR A 284 34.38 14.15 3.78
N VAL A 285 33.62 13.06 3.74
CA VAL A 285 34.15 11.71 3.59
C VAL A 285 34.31 11.53 2.10
N ASN A 286 35.54 11.25 1.65
CA ASN A 286 35.84 10.97 0.24
C ASN A 286 35.37 9.56 -0.20
N ASP A 287 34.33 9.03 0.43
CA ASP A 287 33.73 7.75 0.10
C ASP A 287 32.24 7.94 -0.19
N TRP A 288 31.86 7.60 -1.41
CA TRP A 288 30.49 7.72 -1.91
C TRP A 288 29.51 6.84 -1.14
N ARG A 289 29.98 5.72 -0.57
CA ARG A 289 29.18 4.79 0.22
C ARG A 289 28.59 5.44 1.45
N SER A 290 29.31 6.39 2.04
CA SER A 290 28.84 7.13 3.21
C SER A 290 27.59 7.96 2.92
N TYR A 291 27.30 8.32 1.67
CA TYR A 291 26.09 9.08 1.31
C TYR A 291 24.91 8.19 0.92
N GLN A 292 25.14 6.88 0.73
CA GLN A 292 24.15 5.95 0.23
C GLN A 292 23.64 4.98 1.30
N SER A 293 22.42 4.51 1.13
CA SER A 293 21.76 3.59 2.07
C SER A 293 22.09 2.12 1.78
N SER A 294 22.56 1.40 2.80
CA SER A 294 22.55 -0.06 2.90
C SER A 294 21.12 -0.62 3.08
N PHE A 295 20.95 -1.94 3.12
CA PHE A 295 19.67 -2.58 3.43
C PHE A 295 19.12 -2.07 4.77
N ARG A 296 19.95 -2.05 5.82
CA ARG A 296 19.52 -1.57 7.14
C ARG A 296 19.34 -0.06 7.27
N SER A 297 20.01 0.76 6.45
CA SER A 297 19.91 2.22 6.53
C SER A 297 18.84 2.79 5.57
N GLY A 298 17.70 2.10 5.46
CA GLY A 298 16.52 2.53 4.69
C GLY A 298 16.46 2.01 3.26
N GLY A 299 17.55 1.46 2.70
CA GLY A 299 17.60 0.99 1.33
C GLY A 299 16.69 -0.21 1.05
N GLY A 300 16.61 -1.16 1.99
CA GLY A 300 15.73 -2.33 1.83
C GLY A 300 14.25 -1.95 1.84
N MET A 301 13.84 -1.09 2.78
CA MET A 301 12.46 -0.60 2.81
C MET A 301 12.12 0.31 1.62
N ALA A 302 13.09 1.06 1.08
CA ALA A 302 12.89 1.85 -0.14
C ALA A 302 12.62 0.96 -1.35
N ILE A 303 13.37 -0.13 -1.50
CA ILE A 303 13.14 -1.14 -2.53
C ILE A 303 11.77 -1.79 -2.36
N ALA A 304 11.41 -2.18 -1.12
CA ALA A 304 10.10 -2.78 -0.84
C ALA A 304 8.96 -1.84 -1.23
N ALA A 305 9.03 -0.58 -0.82
CA ALA A 305 8.05 0.44 -1.12
C ALA A 305 7.91 0.71 -2.63
N LEU A 306 9.03 0.81 -3.36
CA LEU A 306 9.01 1.02 -4.82
C LEU A 306 8.48 -0.20 -5.58
N ALA A 307 8.83 -1.42 -5.16
CA ALA A 307 8.27 -2.64 -5.71
C ALA A 307 6.74 -2.70 -5.49
N MET A 308 6.25 -2.30 -4.31
CA MET A 308 4.81 -2.17 -4.04
C MET A 308 4.15 -1.08 -4.91
N ALA A 309 4.76 0.10 -5.02
CA ALA A 309 4.26 1.20 -5.85
C ALA A 309 4.13 0.78 -7.33
N SER A 310 5.01 -0.09 -7.82
CA SER A 310 4.91 -0.63 -9.18
C SER A 310 3.67 -1.48 -9.43
N MET A 311 3.07 -2.05 -8.38
CA MET A 311 1.90 -2.93 -8.48
C MET A 311 0.55 -2.20 -8.31
N THR A 312 0.55 -0.90 -8.02
CA THR A 312 -0.71 -0.18 -7.74
C THR A 312 -1.54 0.08 -8.99
N GLY A 313 -0.90 0.15 -10.16
CA GLY A 313 -1.52 0.60 -11.41
C GLY A 313 -1.87 2.10 -11.43
N VAL A 314 -1.47 2.85 -10.40
CA VAL A 314 -1.62 4.30 -10.30
C VAL A 314 -0.21 4.91 -10.41
N PRO A 315 0.08 5.71 -11.45
CA PRO A 315 1.35 6.42 -11.54
C PRO A 315 1.33 7.69 -10.66
N GLY A 316 2.50 8.09 -10.17
CA GLY A 316 2.76 9.43 -9.65
C GLY A 316 3.44 10.28 -10.72
N ASP A 317 4.50 11.00 -10.34
CA ASP A 317 5.39 11.69 -11.28
C ASP A 317 6.21 10.72 -12.14
N PHE A 318 6.38 9.49 -11.67
CA PHE A 318 7.01 8.39 -12.39
C PHE A 318 6.03 7.26 -12.73
N SER A 319 6.33 6.53 -13.81
CA SER A 319 5.53 5.37 -14.20
C SER A 319 5.72 4.20 -13.24
N ASN A 320 4.74 3.30 -13.16
CA ASN A 320 4.87 2.07 -12.37
C ASN A 320 6.09 1.23 -12.77
N ALA A 321 6.44 1.21 -14.06
CA ALA A 321 7.64 0.55 -14.56
C ALA A 321 8.93 1.20 -14.04
N ARG A 322 8.97 2.54 -13.94
CA ARG A 322 10.11 3.25 -13.37
C ARG A 322 10.30 2.94 -11.87
N TYR A 323 9.22 2.82 -11.09
CA TYR A 323 9.32 2.36 -9.69
C TYR A 323 9.93 0.96 -9.61
N LEU A 324 9.45 0.03 -10.45
CA LEU A 324 9.98 -1.33 -10.46
C LEU A 324 11.47 -1.35 -10.84
N GLN A 325 11.84 -0.64 -11.91
CA GLN A 325 13.23 -0.54 -12.35
C GLN A 325 14.13 0.00 -11.24
N ALA A 326 13.70 1.06 -10.54
CA ALA A 326 14.44 1.62 -9.41
C ALA A 326 14.64 0.59 -8.29
N ALA A 327 13.59 -0.18 -7.97
CA ALA A 327 13.65 -1.25 -6.97
C ALA A 327 14.60 -2.38 -7.39
N GLU A 328 14.50 -2.88 -8.62
CA GLU A 328 15.36 -3.95 -9.14
C GLU A 328 16.83 -3.54 -9.21
N ASP A 329 17.12 -2.33 -9.68
CA ASP A 329 18.49 -1.80 -9.79
C ASP A 329 19.13 -1.65 -8.42
N ALA A 330 18.44 -1.02 -7.47
CA ALA A 330 18.95 -0.83 -6.12
C ALA A 330 19.13 -2.17 -5.38
N PHE A 331 18.22 -3.14 -5.56
CA PHE A 331 18.36 -4.47 -4.98
C PHE A 331 19.58 -5.21 -5.54
N ALA A 332 19.74 -5.20 -6.87
CA ALA A 332 20.89 -5.85 -7.52
C ALA A 332 22.23 -5.21 -7.12
N PHE A 333 22.22 -3.91 -6.84
CA PHE A 333 23.35 -3.19 -6.29
C PHE A 333 23.65 -3.57 -4.85
N LEU A 334 22.65 -3.55 -3.95
CA LEU A 334 22.81 -3.90 -2.54
C LEU A 334 23.24 -5.36 -2.35
N GLU A 335 22.74 -6.30 -3.14
CA GLU A 335 23.22 -7.70 -3.08
C GLU A 335 24.73 -7.85 -3.32
N LYS A 336 25.39 -6.84 -3.90
CA LYS A 336 26.85 -6.81 -4.13
C LYS A 336 27.59 -5.92 -3.15
N GLU A 337 27.04 -4.73 -2.86
CA GLU A 337 27.75 -3.66 -2.16
C GLU A 337 27.33 -3.48 -0.69
N ASN A 338 26.30 -4.20 -0.20
CA ASN A 338 25.67 -3.90 1.09
C ASN A 338 26.67 -3.83 2.25
N THR A 339 27.47 -4.87 2.47
CA THR A 339 28.44 -4.92 3.58
C THR A 339 29.50 -3.82 3.50
N ALA A 340 29.88 -3.37 2.29
CA ALA A 340 30.81 -2.26 2.15
C ALA A 340 30.20 -0.90 2.55
N MET A 341 28.87 -0.80 2.59
CA MET A 341 28.12 0.39 3.04
C MET A 341 27.67 0.30 4.49
N THR A 342 28.04 -0.76 5.20
CA THR A 342 27.75 -0.93 6.63
C THR A 342 28.90 -0.40 7.47
N ASN A 343 28.61 0.32 8.56
CA ASN A 343 29.63 0.90 9.45
C ASN A 343 30.58 -0.14 10.07
N ASP A 344 30.16 -1.40 10.17
CA ASP A 344 30.89 -2.51 10.78
C ASP A 344 31.29 -3.62 9.80
N GLY A 345 31.00 -3.44 8.51
CA GLY A 345 31.33 -4.41 7.45
C GLY A 345 30.52 -5.70 7.50
N LYS A 346 29.41 -5.75 8.25
CA LYS A 346 28.60 -6.97 8.47
C LYS A 346 27.11 -6.68 8.34
N GLU A 347 26.38 -7.66 7.83
CA GLU A 347 24.92 -7.67 7.90
C GLU A 347 24.46 -8.12 9.29
N ASN A 348 23.37 -7.54 9.76
CA ASN A 348 22.74 -7.91 11.02
C ASN A 348 21.23 -8.11 10.85
N ILE A 349 20.48 -8.28 11.95
CA ILE A 349 19.03 -8.52 11.86
C ILE A 349 18.26 -7.44 11.09
N VAL A 350 18.72 -6.18 11.13
CA VAL A 350 18.09 -5.06 10.44
C VAL A 350 18.24 -5.21 8.93
N ASP A 351 19.42 -5.64 8.47
CA ASP A 351 19.62 -5.97 7.05
C ASP A 351 18.70 -7.13 6.64
N ASP A 352 18.57 -8.17 7.47
CA ASP A 352 17.79 -9.35 7.14
C ASP A 352 16.30 -9.06 6.95
N TYR A 353 15.65 -8.34 7.88
CA TYR A 353 14.22 -8.04 7.74
C TYR A 353 13.95 -6.99 6.64
N CYS A 354 14.87 -6.04 6.41
CA CYS A 354 14.74 -5.04 5.35
C CYS A 354 14.93 -5.70 3.97
N ALA A 355 15.93 -6.56 3.82
CA ALA A 355 16.17 -7.30 2.59
C ALA A 355 15.10 -8.37 2.33
N LEU A 356 14.56 -9.01 3.38
CA LEU A 356 13.40 -9.91 3.24
C LEU A 356 12.18 -9.16 2.69
N SER A 357 11.89 -7.98 3.24
CA SER A 357 10.78 -7.13 2.78
C SER A 357 10.98 -6.72 1.32
N ALA A 358 12.20 -6.27 0.96
CA ALA A 358 12.57 -5.91 -0.40
C ALA A 358 12.39 -7.08 -1.39
N ALA A 359 12.96 -8.24 -1.09
CA ALA A 359 12.90 -9.42 -1.94
C ALA A 359 11.47 -9.98 -2.06
N THR A 360 10.68 -9.92 -0.99
CA THR A 360 9.27 -10.35 -1.00
C THR A 360 8.45 -9.50 -1.95
N GLU A 361 8.55 -8.17 -1.86
CA GLU A 361 7.77 -7.27 -2.70
C GLU A 361 8.25 -7.28 -4.16
N LEU A 362 9.57 -7.43 -4.41
CA LEU A 362 10.10 -7.67 -5.75
C LEU A 362 9.61 -8.99 -6.35
N TYR A 363 9.53 -10.06 -5.54
CA TYR A 363 8.94 -11.32 -6.00
C TYR A 363 7.45 -11.15 -6.32
N LYS A 364 6.68 -10.44 -5.49
CA LYS A 364 5.26 -10.14 -5.79
C LYS A 364 5.10 -9.41 -7.12
N ALA A 365 5.92 -8.38 -7.35
CA ALA A 365 5.86 -7.53 -8.54
C ALA A 365 6.29 -8.27 -9.83
N THR A 366 7.36 -9.05 -9.77
CA THR A 366 7.99 -9.64 -10.97
C THR A 366 7.64 -11.11 -11.19
N ARG A 367 7.39 -11.85 -10.11
CA ARG A 367 7.34 -13.31 -10.06
C ARG A 367 8.64 -13.98 -10.52
N ALA A 368 9.77 -13.28 -10.48
CA ALA A 368 11.06 -13.84 -10.86
C ALA A 368 11.66 -14.70 -9.72
N ASP A 369 12.08 -15.92 -10.06
CA ASP A 369 12.61 -16.90 -9.09
C ASP A 369 13.82 -16.38 -8.31
N ARG A 370 14.63 -15.49 -8.89
CA ARG A 370 15.76 -14.85 -8.20
C ARG A 370 15.35 -14.14 -6.92
N TYR A 371 14.18 -13.47 -6.92
CA TYR A 371 13.68 -12.76 -5.76
C TYR A 371 12.99 -13.68 -4.77
N ARG A 372 12.33 -14.74 -5.26
CA ARG A 372 11.83 -15.82 -4.38
C ARG A 372 12.99 -16.47 -3.62
N ALA A 373 14.08 -16.80 -4.31
CA ALA A 373 15.27 -17.39 -3.71
C ALA A 373 15.95 -16.45 -2.72
N ALA A 374 16.04 -15.14 -3.03
CA ALA A 374 16.57 -14.14 -2.11
C ALA A 374 15.70 -14.00 -0.86
N ALA A 375 14.36 -13.94 -1.01
CA ALA A 375 13.43 -13.88 0.12
C ALA A 375 13.51 -15.16 0.98
N GLU A 376 13.57 -16.33 0.37
CA GLU A 376 13.73 -17.61 1.06
C GLU A 376 15.03 -17.65 1.89
N LYS A 377 16.14 -17.18 1.31
CA LYS A 377 17.42 -17.05 2.01
C LYS A 377 17.29 -16.12 3.23
N ARG A 378 16.74 -14.92 3.06
CA ARG A 378 16.58 -13.92 4.12
C ARG A 378 15.64 -14.40 5.23
N ALA A 379 14.54 -15.08 4.87
CA ALA A 379 13.61 -15.66 5.84
C ALA A 379 14.29 -16.74 6.70
N ASN A 380 15.07 -17.64 6.08
CA ASN A 380 15.80 -18.67 6.82
C ASN A 380 16.91 -18.07 7.72
N GLN A 381 17.62 -17.04 7.26
CA GLN A 381 18.58 -16.30 8.08
C GLN A 381 17.89 -15.68 9.29
N LEU A 382 16.78 -14.97 9.07
CA LEU A 382 16.02 -14.31 10.12
C LEU A 382 15.47 -15.31 11.14
N VAL A 383 14.83 -16.40 10.71
CA VAL A 383 14.39 -17.50 11.60
C VAL A 383 15.55 -18.05 12.43
N GLY A 384 16.74 -18.17 11.84
CA GLY A 384 17.98 -18.59 12.52
C GLY A 384 18.55 -17.59 13.55
N ARG A 385 17.88 -16.44 13.76
CA ARG A 385 18.23 -15.46 14.80
C ARG A 385 17.50 -15.66 16.12
N LEU A 386 16.54 -16.58 16.21
CA LEU A 386 16.01 -16.94 17.53
C LEU A 386 17.09 -17.63 18.35
N THR A 387 17.26 -17.16 19.59
CA THR A 387 18.28 -17.68 20.51
C THR A 387 17.77 -17.69 21.94
N THR A 388 18.62 -18.12 22.88
CA THR A 388 18.31 -18.24 24.31
C THR A 388 19.47 -17.74 25.15
N TRP A 389 19.15 -17.12 26.29
CA TRP A 389 20.12 -16.71 27.31
C TRP A 389 19.48 -16.78 28.69
N GLY A 390 20.09 -17.54 29.60
CA GLY A 390 19.49 -17.81 30.90
C GLY A 390 18.12 -18.47 30.74
N HIS A 391 17.09 -17.85 31.31
CA HIS A 391 15.70 -18.31 31.20
C HIS A 391 14.91 -17.60 30.08
N TYR A 392 15.50 -16.60 29.41
CA TYR A 392 14.87 -15.93 28.27
C TYR A 392 15.11 -16.77 27.01
N THR A 393 14.06 -17.44 26.54
CA THR A 393 14.07 -18.28 25.33
C THR A 393 13.44 -17.56 24.15
N ASP A 394 13.86 -17.90 22.94
CA ASP A 394 13.25 -17.48 21.67
C ASP A 394 13.11 -15.96 21.48
N TYR A 395 14.07 -15.19 21.97
CA TYR A 395 14.24 -13.79 21.56
C TYR A 395 15.13 -13.69 20.32
N TRP A 396 15.00 -12.57 19.60
CA TRP A 396 15.82 -12.28 18.42
C TRP A 396 17.21 -11.80 18.83
N ARG A 397 18.29 -12.35 18.25
CA ARG A 397 19.63 -11.74 18.32
C ARG A 397 19.87 -10.73 17.19
N ALA A 398 20.50 -9.62 17.52
CA ALA A 398 20.89 -8.58 16.60
C ALA A 398 22.07 -9.00 15.71
N ASP A 399 23.10 -9.61 16.29
CA ASP A 399 24.36 -9.97 15.63
C ASP A 399 24.52 -11.50 15.45
N ASP A 400 25.67 -11.93 14.92
CA ASP A 400 26.00 -13.36 14.73
C ASP A 400 26.37 -14.08 16.03
N ARG A 401 26.42 -13.36 17.15
CA ARG A 401 26.74 -13.91 18.47
C ARG A 401 25.45 -14.09 19.25
N ASP A 402 25.25 -13.29 20.28
CA ASP A 402 24.18 -13.42 21.25
C ASP A 402 23.62 -12.07 21.71
N ARG A 403 23.96 -10.96 21.05
CA ARG A 403 23.46 -9.63 21.41
C ARG A 403 21.94 -9.60 21.19
N PRO A 404 21.09 -9.34 22.19
CA PRO A 404 19.65 -9.24 21.98
C PRO A 404 19.29 -8.13 20.99
N PHE A 405 18.29 -8.37 20.15
CA PHE A 405 17.68 -7.34 19.34
C PHE A 405 16.58 -6.66 20.14
N PHE A 406 16.73 -5.35 20.29
CA PHE A 406 15.74 -4.43 20.81
C PHE A 406 15.87 -3.17 19.95
N HIS A 407 14.77 -2.47 19.72
CA HIS A 407 14.78 -1.34 18.79
C HIS A 407 13.75 -0.29 19.20
N PRO A 408 14.10 1.01 19.18
CA PRO A 408 13.21 2.09 19.63
C PRO A 408 12.04 2.39 18.68
N ALA A 409 11.96 1.69 17.55
CA ALA A 409 11.00 1.97 16.47
C ALA A 409 10.49 0.69 15.79
N ASP A 410 11.39 -0.13 15.24
CA ASP A 410 11.05 -1.23 14.34
C ASP A 410 11.10 -2.62 15.00
N ALA A 411 10.87 -2.72 16.31
CA ALA A 411 11.00 -4.00 17.04
C ALA A 411 10.08 -5.10 16.50
N GLY A 412 8.91 -4.74 15.95
CA GLY A 412 7.98 -5.70 15.34
C GLY A 412 8.36 -6.12 13.91
N LEU A 413 9.29 -5.43 13.24
CA LEU A 413 9.59 -5.65 11.82
C LEU A 413 10.18 -7.04 11.47
N PRO A 414 10.97 -7.72 12.34
CA PRO A 414 11.32 -9.13 12.15
C PRO A 414 10.09 -10.03 11.93
N LEU A 415 9.06 -9.88 12.77
CA LEU A 415 7.83 -10.66 12.66
C LEU A 415 7.01 -10.23 11.44
N VAL A 416 6.86 -8.93 11.22
CA VAL A 416 6.08 -8.38 10.09
C VAL A 416 6.62 -8.84 8.74
N SER A 417 7.94 -8.81 8.55
CA SER A 417 8.59 -9.25 7.31
C SER A 417 8.40 -10.75 7.04
N LEU A 418 8.53 -11.59 8.08
CA LEU A 418 8.26 -13.04 7.98
C LEU A 418 6.77 -13.33 7.67
N LEU A 419 5.85 -12.61 8.30
CA LEU A 419 4.40 -12.78 8.11
C LEU A 419 3.97 -12.41 6.69
N TYR A 420 4.51 -11.34 6.11
CA TYR A 420 4.22 -10.99 4.71
C TYR A 420 4.85 -11.94 3.70
N TYR A 421 6.02 -12.52 4.01
CA TYR A 421 6.64 -13.53 3.15
C TYR A 421 5.99 -14.91 3.25
N TYR A 422 5.43 -15.27 4.41
CA TYR A 422 4.86 -16.60 4.71
C TYR A 422 4.03 -17.23 3.56
N PRO A 423 3.10 -16.53 2.90
CA PRO A 423 2.29 -17.13 1.83
C PRO A 423 3.08 -17.56 0.58
N TYR A 424 4.32 -17.10 0.43
CA TYR A 424 5.18 -17.32 -0.75
C TYR A 424 6.36 -18.26 -0.47
N ALA A 425 6.62 -18.55 0.81
CA ALA A 425 7.68 -19.43 1.26
C ALA A 425 7.42 -20.89 0.86
N THR A 426 8.49 -21.69 0.75
CA THR A 426 8.32 -23.14 0.59
C THR A 426 7.60 -23.75 1.79
N SER A 427 6.97 -24.92 1.65
CA SER A 427 6.28 -25.56 2.79
C SER A 427 7.20 -25.80 4.01
N ALA A 428 8.49 -26.06 3.78
CA ALA A 428 9.48 -26.21 4.86
C ALA A 428 9.73 -24.87 5.58
N THR A 429 9.95 -23.79 4.82
CA THR A 429 10.15 -22.47 5.41
C THR A 429 8.87 -21.89 5.99
N GLN A 430 7.68 -22.20 5.46
CA GLN A 430 6.40 -21.90 6.09
C GLN A 430 6.31 -22.52 7.49
N ALA A 431 6.64 -23.81 7.63
CA ALA A 431 6.65 -24.47 8.93
C ALA A 431 7.65 -23.80 9.91
N ALA A 432 8.84 -23.46 9.41
CA ALA A 432 9.87 -22.77 10.20
C ALA A 432 9.43 -21.37 10.64
N ILE A 433 8.86 -20.57 9.72
CA ILE A 433 8.31 -19.23 10.00
C ILE A 433 7.20 -19.33 11.03
N LYS A 434 6.21 -20.21 10.82
CA LYS A 434 5.09 -20.37 11.74
C LYS A 434 5.56 -20.73 13.15
N SER A 435 6.55 -21.61 13.26
CA SER A 435 7.15 -21.97 14.54
C SER A 435 7.92 -20.80 15.16
N ALA A 436 8.73 -20.08 14.39
CA ALA A 436 9.51 -18.94 14.88
C ALA A 436 8.61 -17.78 15.36
N VAL A 437 7.58 -17.44 14.58
CA VAL A 437 6.58 -16.42 14.94
C VAL A 437 5.86 -16.80 16.24
N HIS A 438 5.45 -18.06 16.39
CA HIS A 438 4.81 -18.53 17.62
C HIS A 438 5.73 -18.36 18.83
N ARG A 439 6.94 -18.92 18.78
CA ARG A 439 7.89 -18.90 19.90
C ARG A 439 8.32 -17.48 20.27
N SER A 440 8.56 -16.62 19.26
CA SER A 440 8.91 -15.22 19.50
C SER A 440 7.76 -14.45 20.16
N LEU A 441 6.52 -14.64 19.71
CA LEU A 441 5.38 -13.97 20.34
C LEU A 441 5.08 -14.53 21.74
N GLU A 442 5.34 -15.80 22.01
CA GLU A 442 5.33 -16.36 23.37
C GLU A 442 6.39 -15.71 24.25
N HIS A 443 7.60 -15.47 23.74
CA HIS A 443 8.64 -14.71 24.44
C HIS A 443 8.15 -13.30 24.80
N GLU A 444 7.59 -12.58 23.83
CA GLU A 444 7.07 -11.22 24.02
C GLU A 444 5.95 -11.15 25.07
N LEU A 445 5.02 -12.11 25.04
CA LEU A 445 3.98 -12.23 26.06
C LEU A 445 4.60 -12.53 27.43
N ALA A 446 5.53 -13.48 27.52
CA ALA A 446 6.17 -13.90 28.76
C ALA A 446 6.97 -12.77 29.40
N ILE A 447 7.84 -12.09 28.64
CA ILE A 447 8.64 -10.97 29.16
C ILE A 447 7.75 -9.79 29.55
N THR A 448 6.67 -9.53 28.82
CA THR A 448 5.70 -8.47 29.16
C THR A 448 5.00 -8.72 30.50
N HIS A 449 4.81 -9.99 30.88
CA HIS A 449 4.11 -10.42 32.10
C HIS A 449 5.06 -10.87 33.23
N GLU A 450 6.38 -10.74 33.05
CA GLU A 450 7.40 -11.14 34.04
C GLU A 450 7.30 -10.35 35.36
N VAL A 451 6.87 -9.09 35.27
CA VAL A 451 6.74 -8.16 36.40
C VAL A 451 5.33 -7.57 36.45
N ASN A 452 4.97 -6.90 37.54
CA ASN A 452 3.69 -6.21 37.62
C ASN A 452 3.58 -5.15 36.50
N ASN A 453 2.64 -5.36 35.57
CA ASN A 453 2.49 -4.56 34.36
C ASN A 453 1.00 -4.40 33.99
N PRO A 454 0.23 -3.63 34.78
CA PRO A 454 -1.21 -3.50 34.57
C PRO A 454 -1.58 -2.73 33.29
N PHE A 455 -0.63 -2.00 32.70
CA PHE A 455 -0.77 -1.33 31.40
C PHE A 455 -0.58 -2.28 30.22
N GLY A 456 0.01 -3.47 30.44
CA GLY A 456 0.37 -4.39 29.36
C GLY A 456 1.46 -3.86 28.43
N TYR A 457 2.28 -2.90 28.88
CA TYR A 457 3.35 -2.30 28.08
C TYR A 457 4.35 -3.36 27.61
N SER A 458 4.60 -3.47 26.31
CA SER A 458 5.55 -4.43 25.74
C SER A 458 6.94 -4.26 26.34
N ARG A 459 7.40 -5.23 27.13
CA ARG A 459 8.76 -5.25 27.71
C ARG A 459 9.76 -5.84 26.71
N GLN A 460 11.04 -5.71 26.99
CA GLN A 460 12.13 -6.11 26.08
C GLN A 460 13.36 -6.58 26.84
N LEU A 461 14.10 -7.52 26.24
CA LEU A 461 15.41 -7.94 26.72
C LEU A 461 16.46 -7.01 26.12
N VAL A 462 17.08 -6.20 26.97
CA VAL A 462 18.01 -5.14 26.56
C VAL A 462 19.43 -5.46 27.01
N GLN A 463 20.41 -4.83 26.35
CA GLN A 463 21.82 -4.96 26.70
C GLN A 463 22.52 -3.60 26.53
N ASP A 464 23.30 -3.19 27.52
CA ASP A 464 24.14 -1.98 27.43
C ASP A 464 25.47 -2.23 26.70
N THR A 465 26.25 -1.18 26.45
CA THR A 465 27.57 -1.29 25.81
C THR A 465 28.62 -2.04 26.64
N LEU A 466 28.38 -2.28 27.93
CA LEU A 466 29.25 -3.07 28.80
C LEU A 466 28.89 -4.57 28.78
N GLY A 467 27.80 -4.93 28.10
CA GLY A 467 27.31 -6.30 28.00
C GLY A 467 26.36 -6.70 29.13
N HIS A 468 25.92 -5.76 29.98
CA HIS A 468 24.94 -6.05 31.01
C HIS A 468 23.57 -6.24 30.37
N ARG A 469 23.06 -7.47 30.48
CA ARG A 469 21.76 -7.86 29.92
C ARG A 469 20.70 -7.95 31.01
N ARG A 470 19.53 -7.37 30.74
CA ARG A 470 18.39 -7.33 31.67
C ARG A 470 17.08 -7.19 30.90
N SER A 471 15.97 -7.62 31.47
CA SER A 471 14.66 -7.20 30.96
C SER A 471 14.37 -5.76 31.42
N GLY A 472 13.68 -4.99 30.58
CA GLY A 472 13.34 -3.59 30.83
C GLY A 472 12.00 -3.23 30.19
N PHE A 473 11.38 -2.16 30.69
CA PHE A 473 10.26 -1.54 30.00
C PHE A 473 10.78 -0.79 28.77
N PHE A 474 11.73 0.12 28.97
CA PHE A 474 12.16 1.09 27.97
C PHE A 474 13.55 0.80 27.39
N PHE A 475 13.84 1.46 26.27
CA PHE A 475 15.14 1.49 25.64
C PHE A 475 16.23 2.01 26.59
N PRO A 476 17.38 1.32 26.72
CA PRO A 476 18.42 1.72 27.65
C PRO A 476 19.17 2.98 27.17
N HIS A 477 19.55 3.86 28.11
CA HIS A 477 20.26 5.11 27.78
C HIS A 477 21.74 4.86 27.42
N GLY A 478 22.30 3.74 27.91
CA GLY A 478 23.69 3.29 27.69
C GLY A 478 23.88 2.30 26.52
N SER A 479 23.13 2.47 25.42
CA SER A 479 23.28 1.64 24.21
C SER A 479 24.31 2.21 23.23
N GLU A 480 24.58 1.50 22.13
CA GLU A 480 25.41 1.95 21.01
C GLU A 480 24.84 3.19 20.30
N ALA A 481 23.57 3.53 20.51
CA ALA A 481 22.97 4.77 20.03
C ALA A 481 23.27 5.98 20.95
N SER A 482 23.79 5.75 22.16
CA SER A 482 24.03 6.80 23.16
C SER A 482 24.83 7.98 22.57
N PRO A 483 24.45 9.25 22.85
CA PRO A 483 23.46 9.68 23.85
C PRO A 483 21.99 9.67 23.37
N TRP A 484 21.70 9.09 22.20
CA TRP A 484 20.35 8.97 21.67
C TRP A 484 19.51 7.93 22.42
N TRP A 485 18.32 8.35 22.81
CA TRP A 485 17.21 7.54 23.31
C TRP A 485 15.97 8.46 23.38
N GLN A 486 14.78 7.90 23.22
CA GLN A 486 13.52 8.65 23.23
C GLN A 486 12.36 7.72 23.55
N GLY A 487 11.15 8.26 23.58
CA GLY A 487 9.93 7.47 23.67
C GLY A 487 9.77 6.47 22.52
N GLU A 488 8.92 5.47 22.75
CA GLU A 488 8.88 4.25 21.96
C GLU A 488 7.56 4.05 21.19
N ASP A 489 6.78 5.10 20.91
CA ASP A 489 5.43 4.91 20.34
C ASP A 489 5.42 4.20 18.96
N ALA A 490 6.53 4.32 18.21
CA ALA A 490 6.75 3.58 16.95
C ALA A 490 6.98 2.08 17.22
N ARG A 491 7.82 1.76 18.22
CA ARG A 491 8.05 0.39 18.70
C ARG A 491 6.76 -0.26 19.17
N LEU A 492 5.99 0.43 20.00
CA LEU A 492 4.72 -0.10 20.51
C LEU A 492 3.75 -0.41 19.38
N SER A 493 3.63 0.51 18.43
CA SER A 493 2.77 0.33 17.26
C SER A 493 3.28 -0.76 16.31
N SER A 494 4.60 -0.93 16.15
CA SER A 494 5.17 -2.01 15.34
C SER A 494 4.91 -3.39 15.95
N MET A 495 5.00 -3.51 17.28
CA MET A 495 4.64 -4.73 18.02
C MET A 495 3.14 -5.03 17.94
N ALA A 496 2.29 -4.00 18.00
CA ALA A 496 0.85 -4.16 17.80
C ALA A 496 0.50 -4.64 16.39
N ALA A 497 1.17 -4.09 15.36
CA ALA A 497 1.03 -4.54 13.98
C ALA A 497 1.47 -6.01 13.82
N ALA A 498 2.63 -6.39 14.36
CA ALA A 498 3.14 -7.76 14.33
C ALA A 498 2.16 -8.77 14.97
N ALA A 499 1.68 -8.47 16.18
CA ALA A 499 0.74 -9.34 16.89
C ALA A 499 -0.58 -9.52 16.11
N ARG A 500 -1.14 -8.43 15.57
CA ARG A 500 -2.38 -8.47 14.77
C ARG A 500 -2.22 -9.22 13.45
N LEU A 501 -1.12 -9.01 12.74
CA LEU A 501 -0.80 -9.73 11.50
C LEU A 501 -0.58 -11.23 11.73
N ALA A 502 -0.14 -11.64 12.92
CA ALA A 502 0.05 -13.04 13.27
C ALA A 502 -1.26 -13.80 13.57
N ILE A 503 -2.32 -13.12 14.04
CA ILE A 503 -3.58 -13.76 14.44
C ILE A 503 -4.16 -14.70 13.37
N PRO A 504 -4.27 -14.30 12.08
CA PRO A 504 -4.81 -15.18 11.03
C PRO A 504 -4.02 -16.49 10.87
N LEU A 505 -2.71 -16.48 11.11
CA LEU A 505 -1.85 -17.67 10.99
C LEU A 505 -2.15 -18.74 12.05
N PHE A 506 -2.74 -18.33 13.18
CA PHE A 506 -3.07 -19.20 14.32
C PHE A 506 -4.58 -19.34 14.56
N ALA A 507 -5.43 -18.77 13.70
CA ALA A 507 -6.88 -18.81 13.84
C ALA A 507 -7.44 -20.25 13.92
N ALA A 508 -6.88 -21.20 13.16
CA ALA A 508 -7.29 -22.61 13.18
C ALA A 508 -6.89 -23.35 14.47
N VAL A 509 -5.88 -22.84 15.19
CA VAL A 509 -5.47 -23.36 16.50
C VAL A 509 -6.38 -22.82 17.61
N GLY A 510 -7.17 -21.76 17.31
CA GLY A 510 -8.29 -21.22 18.09
C GLY A 510 -8.14 -21.30 19.61
N GLY A 511 -7.81 -20.21 20.28
CA GLY A 511 -7.76 -20.24 21.74
C GLY A 511 -7.05 -19.06 22.39
N HIS A 512 -6.72 -19.24 23.68
CA HIS A 512 -6.11 -18.24 24.56
C HIS A 512 -4.94 -17.46 23.95
N PHE A 513 -4.14 -18.08 23.06
CA PHE A 513 -2.99 -17.42 22.43
C PHE A 513 -3.41 -16.25 21.52
N THR A 514 -4.36 -16.44 20.60
CA THR A 514 -4.81 -15.37 19.70
C THR A 514 -5.50 -14.24 20.47
N ASP A 515 -6.23 -14.56 21.55
CA ASP A 515 -6.83 -13.55 22.43
C ASP A 515 -5.77 -12.76 23.20
N SER A 516 -4.68 -13.42 23.60
CA SER A 516 -3.53 -12.79 24.24
C SER A 516 -2.79 -11.85 23.29
N LEU A 517 -2.62 -12.25 22.02
CA LEU A 517 -2.03 -11.38 20.99
C LEU A 517 -2.88 -10.14 20.71
N GLU A 518 -4.20 -10.32 20.60
CA GLU A 518 -5.11 -9.19 20.38
C GLU A 518 -5.10 -8.23 21.58
N THR A 519 -5.09 -8.77 22.79
CA THR A 519 -4.99 -7.97 24.03
C THR A 519 -3.66 -7.23 24.08
N PHE A 520 -2.55 -7.91 23.81
CA PHE A 520 -1.22 -7.31 23.74
C PHE A 520 -1.16 -6.16 22.73
N ALA A 521 -1.72 -6.33 21.53
CA ALA A 521 -1.77 -5.27 20.52
C ALA A 521 -2.64 -4.07 20.98
N LEU A 522 -3.78 -4.33 21.63
CA LEU A 522 -4.65 -3.28 22.14
C LEU A 522 -4.00 -2.50 23.29
N ASP A 523 -3.29 -3.17 24.19
CA ASP A 523 -2.59 -2.52 25.31
C ASP A 523 -1.53 -1.52 24.81
N GLN A 524 -0.82 -1.85 23.73
CA GLN A 524 0.14 -0.94 23.09
C GLN A 524 -0.55 0.30 22.48
N LEU A 525 -1.66 0.10 21.76
CA LEU A 525 -2.41 1.22 21.17
C LEU A 525 -3.12 2.07 22.24
N ASN A 526 -3.58 1.45 23.31
CA ASN A 526 -4.17 2.13 24.46
C ASN A 526 -3.13 3.05 25.12
N TRP A 527 -1.88 2.62 25.26
CA TRP A 527 -0.79 3.44 25.79
C TRP A 527 -0.58 4.71 24.96
N VAL A 528 -0.45 4.58 23.64
CA VAL A 528 -0.30 5.72 22.70
C VAL A 528 -1.49 6.67 22.79
N LEU A 529 -2.70 6.14 23.00
CA LEU A 529 -3.96 6.89 23.05
C LEU A 529 -4.40 7.28 24.47
N GLY A 530 -3.46 7.38 25.41
CA GLY A 530 -3.70 8.03 26.71
C GLY A 530 -4.01 7.13 27.89
N LEU A 531 -4.10 5.81 27.70
CA LEU A 531 -4.11 4.85 28.79
C LEU A 531 -2.67 4.60 29.26
N ASN A 532 -2.07 5.63 29.84
CA ASN A 532 -0.71 5.64 30.37
C ASN A 532 -0.66 6.46 31.66
N PRO A 533 0.42 6.36 32.48
CA PRO A 533 0.49 7.04 33.78
C PRO A 533 0.38 8.58 33.72
N TYR A 534 0.62 9.18 32.56
CA TYR A 534 0.55 10.61 32.35
C TYR A 534 -0.82 11.09 31.88
N ASP A 535 -1.77 10.17 31.66
CA ASP A 535 -3.12 10.46 31.19
C ASP A 535 -3.09 11.33 29.92
N ALA A 536 -2.14 11.04 29.03
CA ALA A 536 -1.78 11.88 27.89
C ALA A 536 -1.86 11.11 26.58
N SER A 537 -2.73 11.55 25.66
CA SER A 537 -2.71 11.01 24.30
C SER A 537 -1.51 11.55 23.54
N MET A 538 -0.72 10.65 22.96
CA MET A 538 0.47 11.00 22.19
C MET A 538 0.13 11.40 20.75
N LEU A 539 -1.08 11.06 20.29
CA LEU A 539 -1.67 11.54 19.05
C LEU A 539 -2.21 12.96 19.21
N GLN A 540 -1.52 13.93 18.63
CA GLN A 540 -1.84 15.35 18.76
C GLN A 540 -3.20 15.69 18.14
N GLY A 541 -3.99 16.51 18.85
CA GLY A 541 -5.34 16.89 18.43
C GLY A 541 -6.42 15.82 18.72
N THR A 542 -6.03 14.66 19.26
CA THR A 542 -6.94 13.60 19.70
C THR A 542 -6.76 13.33 21.20
N GLY A 543 -7.86 13.15 21.92
CA GLY A 543 -7.81 12.95 23.38
C GLY A 543 -7.53 14.26 24.14
N HIS A 544 -6.78 14.16 25.23
CA HIS A 544 -6.41 15.26 26.11
C HIS A 544 -4.98 15.11 26.65
N ASN A 545 -4.48 16.17 27.27
CA ASN A 545 -3.11 16.30 27.77
C ASN A 545 -2.05 15.99 26.68
N ASN A 546 -2.34 16.36 25.42
CA ASN A 546 -1.35 16.26 24.35
C ASN A 546 -0.09 17.08 24.73
N PRO A 547 1.11 16.48 24.69
CA PRO A 547 2.35 17.17 25.10
C PRO A 547 2.71 18.27 24.09
N ALA A 548 3.15 19.42 24.60
CA ALA A 548 3.71 20.47 23.76
C ALA A 548 5.22 20.28 23.61
N TYR A 549 5.73 20.32 22.38
CA TYR A 549 7.17 20.37 22.13
C TYR A 549 7.71 21.78 22.44
N GLY A 550 8.62 21.86 23.41
CA GLY A 550 9.19 23.12 23.91
C GLY A 550 10.67 23.26 23.59
N PHE A 551 11.05 23.36 22.31
CA PHE A 551 12.45 23.48 21.88
C PHE A 551 13.17 24.61 22.62
N PHE A 552 14.13 24.26 23.51
CA PHE A 552 14.78 25.20 24.43
C PHE A 552 13.82 26.15 25.19
N GLY A 553 12.63 25.66 25.57
CA GLY A 553 11.61 26.46 26.25
C GLY A 553 10.90 27.48 25.37
N THR A 554 10.97 27.34 24.04
CA THR A 554 10.33 28.21 23.06
C THR A 554 9.23 27.48 22.28
N PHE A 555 8.42 28.24 21.53
CA PHE A 555 7.43 27.72 20.58
C PHE A 555 7.92 27.86 19.13
N GLU A 556 9.23 27.86 18.89
CA GLU A 556 9.80 27.98 17.54
C GLU A 556 9.45 26.78 16.65
N TYR A 557 9.25 25.60 17.26
CA TYR A 557 8.81 24.37 16.59
C TYR A 557 7.65 23.77 17.37
N THR A 558 6.46 23.74 16.78
CA THR A 558 5.24 23.26 17.44
C THR A 558 4.66 22.05 16.72
N ASN A 559 4.19 21.08 17.49
CA ASN A 559 3.57 19.86 16.97
C ASN A 559 2.34 20.15 16.10
N ALA A 560 2.03 19.24 15.17
CA ALA A 560 0.89 19.30 14.27
C ALA A 560 -0.21 18.29 14.65
N PRO A 561 -1.52 18.63 14.55
CA PRO A 561 -2.59 17.66 14.72
C PRO A 561 -2.44 16.44 13.80
N GLY A 562 -2.81 15.27 14.30
CA GLY A 562 -2.69 14.00 13.59
C GLY A 562 -1.34 13.32 13.73
N GLY A 563 -0.28 14.04 14.13
CA GLY A 563 1.05 13.45 14.35
C GLY A 563 1.22 12.85 15.74
N ILE A 564 2.05 11.82 15.87
CA ILE A 564 2.34 11.15 17.14
C ILE A 564 3.74 11.54 17.64
N VAL A 565 3.82 11.89 18.93
CA VAL A 565 5.10 12.24 19.57
C VAL A 565 5.95 11.01 19.89
N ASN A 566 7.21 11.24 20.26
CA ASN A 566 8.12 10.18 20.68
C ASN A 566 7.54 9.32 21.82
N GLY A 567 7.00 9.96 22.85
CA GLY A 567 6.28 9.29 23.93
C GLY A 567 7.09 9.14 25.23
N ILE A 568 6.71 8.17 26.06
CA ILE A 568 7.21 8.01 27.44
C ILE A 568 8.49 7.18 27.49
N THR A 569 9.40 7.50 28.42
CA THR A 569 10.68 6.78 28.60
C THR A 569 10.87 6.30 30.05
N SER A 570 11.97 5.58 30.27
CA SER A 570 12.56 5.45 31.61
C SER A 570 12.88 6.80 32.23
N GLY A 571 13.04 6.82 33.56
CA GLY A 571 13.45 8.00 34.29
C GLY A 571 14.83 8.51 33.86
N LEU A 572 15.00 9.83 33.83
CA LEU A 572 16.24 10.46 33.34
C LEU A 572 17.48 10.02 34.12
N ASP A 573 17.33 9.87 35.44
CA ASP A 573 18.41 9.52 36.38
C ASP A 573 18.34 8.07 36.89
N ASP A 574 17.20 7.39 36.75
CA ASP A 574 17.00 5.97 37.14
C ASP A 574 16.19 5.26 36.06
N GLU A 575 16.81 4.31 35.36
CA GLU A 575 16.16 3.56 34.27
C GLU A 575 15.06 2.59 34.74
N ASP A 576 14.89 2.39 36.05
CA ASP A 576 13.76 1.65 36.63
C ASP A 576 12.55 2.54 36.98
N ASP A 577 12.72 3.87 36.97
CA ASP A 577 11.64 4.87 37.08
C ASP A 577 11.08 5.23 35.69
N ILE A 578 10.18 6.20 35.62
CA ILE A 578 9.50 6.63 34.40
C ILE A 578 9.45 8.16 34.35
N ASP A 579 9.71 8.75 33.18
CA ASP A 579 9.61 10.20 32.97
C ASP A 579 8.92 10.52 31.64
N PHE A 580 8.28 11.68 31.60
CA PHE A 580 7.64 12.18 30.40
C PHE A 580 7.57 13.70 30.41
N ASN A 581 7.93 14.29 29.27
CA ASN A 581 7.75 15.70 28.96
C ASN A 581 8.32 16.65 30.04
N LEU A 582 9.54 16.38 30.50
CA LEU A 582 10.26 17.26 31.43
C LEU A 582 10.76 18.49 30.67
N SER A 583 10.18 19.66 30.96
CA SER A 583 10.50 20.88 30.23
C SER A 583 11.95 21.35 30.42
N TYR A 584 12.45 22.13 29.46
CA TYR A 584 13.71 22.88 29.60
C TYR A 584 13.81 23.68 30.92
N ALA A 585 12.70 24.26 31.40
CA ALA A 585 12.67 24.99 32.67
C ALA A 585 12.92 24.10 33.90
N MET A 586 12.64 22.80 33.80
CA MET A 586 12.87 21.82 34.85
C MET A 586 14.27 21.20 34.78
N THR A 587 14.75 20.90 33.58
CA THR A 587 16.01 20.14 33.37
C THR A 587 17.23 21.02 33.12
N GLY A 588 17.01 22.27 32.68
CA GLY A 588 18.06 23.16 32.18
C GLY A 588 18.73 22.68 30.88
N LYS A 589 18.17 21.66 30.22
CA LYS A 589 18.73 21.01 29.03
C LYS A 589 17.63 20.77 28.00
N ASP A 590 17.98 20.76 26.72
CA ASP A 590 17.05 20.43 25.63
C ASP A 590 16.84 18.92 25.58
N TYR A 591 16.01 18.42 26.51
CA TYR A 591 15.59 17.02 26.57
C TYR A 591 14.14 16.83 26.12
N ASP A 592 13.38 17.90 25.93
CA ASP A 592 11.99 17.89 25.46
C ASP A 592 11.80 17.03 24.21
N TRP A 593 12.77 17.03 23.29
CA TRP A 593 12.73 16.24 22.07
C TRP A 593 12.55 14.75 22.33
N ARG A 594 13.12 14.21 23.42
CA ARG A 594 13.02 12.77 23.75
C ARG A 594 11.60 12.31 24.00
N TRP A 595 10.68 13.22 24.35
CA TRP A 595 9.31 12.90 24.72
C TRP A 595 8.26 13.52 23.80
N ALA A 596 8.38 14.82 23.51
CA ALA A 596 7.28 15.62 22.99
C ALA A 596 7.41 15.98 21.50
N GLU A 597 8.56 15.74 20.87
CA GLU A 597 8.74 15.92 19.43
C GLU A 597 7.98 14.83 18.65
N GLN A 598 7.33 15.19 17.54
CA GLN A 598 6.75 14.22 16.60
C GLN A 598 7.78 13.73 15.60
N TRP A 599 7.63 12.48 15.17
CA TRP A 599 8.55 11.83 14.23
C TRP A 599 7.81 10.82 13.34
N LEU A 600 8.09 10.84 12.03
CA LEU A 600 7.33 10.11 11.01
C LEU A 600 7.06 8.60 11.30
N PRO A 601 8.00 7.81 11.82
CA PRO A 601 7.78 6.38 12.09
C PRO A 601 6.66 6.07 13.08
N HIS A 602 6.36 6.98 14.02
CA HIS A 602 5.26 6.77 14.98
C HIS A 602 3.93 6.64 14.25
N ASP A 603 3.64 7.61 13.38
CA ASP A 603 2.45 7.66 12.56
C ASP A 603 2.39 6.50 11.55
N ALA A 604 3.53 6.16 10.93
CA ALA A 604 3.61 5.07 9.96
C ALA A 604 3.24 3.72 10.59
N TRP A 605 3.82 3.41 11.75
CA TRP A 605 3.52 2.18 12.46
C TRP A 605 2.12 2.16 13.06
N TYR A 606 1.66 3.28 13.63
CA TYR A 606 0.30 3.39 14.17
C TYR A 606 -0.75 3.14 13.09
N LEU A 607 -0.58 3.75 11.91
CA LEU A 607 -1.42 3.57 10.73
C LEU A 607 -1.55 2.08 10.36
N LEU A 608 -0.41 1.38 10.25
CA LEU A 608 -0.39 -0.03 9.90
C LEU A 608 -1.03 -0.89 11.00
N ALA A 609 -0.77 -0.59 12.28
CA ALA A 609 -1.28 -1.33 13.42
C ALA A 609 -2.81 -1.28 13.53
N ILE A 610 -3.42 -0.10 13.31
CA ILE A 610 -4.88 0.02 13.34
C ILE A 610 -5.53 -0.69 12.14
N ALA A 611 -4.89 -0.68 10.97
CA ALA A 611 -5.41 -1.34 9.78
C ALA A 611 -5.37 -2.89 9.87
N ALA A 612 -4.34 -3.43 10.53
CA ALA A 612 -4.14 -4.87 10.71
C ALA A 612 -5.15 -5.55 11.65
N GLY A 613 -5.96 -4.78 12.40
CA GLY A 613 -6.88 -5.30 13.44
C GLY A 613 -8.10 -6.10 12.95
N GLN A 614 -8.32 -6.19 11.64
CA GLN A 614 -9.33 -7.09 11.07
C GLN A 614 -8.66 -8.21 10.27
N PRO A 615 -9.15 -9.46 10.37
CA PRO A 615 -8.59 -10.56 9.61
C PRO A 615 -8.63 -10.23 8.11
N LEU A 616 -7.50 -10.37 7.44
CA LEU A 616 -7.41 -10.41 5.98
C LEU A 616 -8.40 -11.46 5.49
N GLN A 617 -9.53 -11.04 4.92
CA GLN A 617 -10.56 -11.99 4.48
C GLN A 617 -10.11 -12.86 3.29
N LYS A 618 -8.93 -12.62 2.70
CA LYS A 618 -8.36 -13.42 1.60
C LYS A 618 -6.83 -13.32 1.53
N LEU A 619 -6.10 -14.06 2.36
CA LEU A 619 -4.68 -14.35 2.08
C LEU A 619 -4.24 -15.76 2.46
N ALA A 620 -5.13 -16.57 3.04
CA ALA A 620 -4.87 -17.98 3.35
C ALA A 620 -5.66 -18.89 2.40
N THR A 621 -5.32 -18.84 1.11
CA THR A 621 -5.43 -19.95 0.14
C THR A 621 -4.89 -19.45 -1.20
N THR A 622 -4.21 -20.35 -1.91
CA THR A 622 -3.77 -20.26 -3.32
C THR A 622 -2.61 -19.34 -3.64
N ILE A 623 -1.39 -19.71 -3.26
CA ILE A 623 -0.19 -19.55 -4.12
C ILE A 623 0.74 -20.75 -3.91
N ASP A 624 0.50 -21.84 -4.63
CA ASP A 624 1.58 -22.70 -5.13
C ASP A 624 1.03 -23.64 -6.21
N ALA A 625 1.91 -23.92 -7.17
CA ALA A 625 1.81 -24.79 -8.34
C ALA A 625 1.03 -24.27 -9.57
N GLU A 626 1.56 -24.62 -10.74
CA GLU A 626 1.06 -24.38 -12.09
C GLU A 626 -0.38 -24.88 -12.24
N HIS A 627 -1.38 -24.03 -12.05
CA HIS A 627 -2.77 -24.46 -12.02
C HIS A 627 -3.53 -24.10 -13.29
N ILE A 628 -3.67 -25.10 -14.17
CA ILE A 628 -4.59 -25.09 -15.30
C ILE A 628 -6.07 -25.20 -14.83
N ASN A 629 -6.37 -25.29 -13.52
CA ASN A 629 -7.71 -25.65 -13.00
C ASN A 629 -8.17 -24.99 -11.68
N ASP A 630 -7.89 -23.70 -11.44
CA ASP A 630 -8.31 -23.02 -10.17
C ASP A 630 -9.84 -22.88 -9.97
N HIS A 631 -10.62 -22.96 -11.05
CA HIS A 631 -12.09 -22.82 -11.01
C HIS A 631 -12.76 -23.97 -11.78
N PRO A 632 -12.97 -25.14 -11.16
CA PRO A 632 -13.51 -26.30 -11.85
C PRO A 632 -14.93 -26.03 -12.37
N THR A 633 -15.18 -26.42 -13.63
CA THR A 633 -16.52 -26.30 -14.23
C THR A 633 -17.54 -27.15 -13.48
N LEU A 634 -18.70 -26.57 -13.22
CA LEU A 634 -19.81 -27.22 -12.54
C LEU A 634 -20.17 -28.58 -13.18
N ALA A 635 -20.21 -29.63 -12.37
CA ALA A 635 -20.49 -30.99 -12.82
C ALA A 635 -21.98 -31.19 -13.21
N ILE A 636 -22.24 -32.06 -14.18
CA ILE A 636 -23.61 -32.45 -14.55
C ILE A 636 -24.36 -33.00 -13.33
N GLY A 637 -25.61 -32.55 -13.16
CA GLY A 637 -26.50 -32.89 -12.05
C GLY A 637 -26.37 -31.98 -10.82
N ALA A 638 -25.39 -31.09 -10.75
CA ALA A 638 -25.24 -30.11 -9.68
C ALA A 638 -26.32 -29.01 -9.75
N THR A 639 -26.71 -28.47 -8.60
CA THR A 639 -27.66 -27.35 -8.54
C THR A 639 -26.99 -26.06 -8.99
N ALA A 640 -27.71 -25.21 -9.73
CA ALA A 640 -27.25 -23.88 -10.13
C ALA A 640 -26.83 -23.07 -8.89
N PRO A 641 -25.58 -22.59 -8.83
CA PRO A 641 -25.15 -21.69 -7.77
C PRO A 641 -25.95 -20.38 -7.81
N ASP A 642 -26.30 -19.86 -6.63
CA ASP A 642 -27.06 -18.61 -6.51
C ASP A 642 -26.14 -17.41 -6.80
N PHE A 643 -26.75 -16.29 -7.18
CA PHE A 643 -26.04 -15.05 -7.47
C PHE A 643 -26.90 -13.83 -7.12
N ASN A 644 -26.26 -12.67 -6.99
CA ASN A 644 -26.92 -11.38 -6.77
C ASN A 644 -26.16 -10.31 -7.54
N LEU A 645 -26.51 -10.12 -8.83
CA LEU A 645 -25.67 -9.38 -9.78
C LEU A 645 -26.43 -8.22 -10.42
N PRO A 646 -25.78 -7.06 -10.61
CA PRO A 646 -26.36 -5.94 -11.35
C PRO A 646 -26.44 -6.27 -12.85
N GLY A 647 -27.59 -5.99 -13.44
CA GLY A 647 -27.85 -6.06 -14.88
C GLY A 647 -27.70 -4.71 -15.56
N VAL A 648 -27.32 -4.72 -16.83
CA VAL A 648 -27.16 -3.49 -17.66
C VAL A 648 -28.46 -2.69 -17.84
N ASP A 649 -29.61 -3.28 -17.54
CA ASP A 649 -30.93 -2.66 -17.53
C ASP A 649 -31.23 -1.88 -16.22
N GLY A 650 -30.28 -1.84 -15.29
CA GLY A 650 -30.39 -1.16 -14.00
C GLY A 650 -31.08 -1.97 -12.90
N LYS A 651 -31.47 -3.22 -13.18
CA LYS A 651 -32.03 -4.13 -12.17
C LYS A 651 -30.94 -4.99 -11.55
N THR A 652 -31.21 -5.54 -10.38
CA THR A 652 -30.38 -6.59 -9.78
C THR A 652 -31.12 -7.92 -9.91
N TYR A 653 -30.39 -8.95 -10.34
CA TYR A 653 -30.94 -10.28 -10.59
C TYR A 653 -30.34 -11.32 -9.65
N THR A 654 -31.19 -12.25 -9.25
CA THR A 654 -30.87 -13.45 -8.49
C THR A 654 -31.32 -14.69 -9.25
N LEU A 655 -30.87 -15.87 -8.83
CA LEU A 655 -31.32 -17.12 -9.46
C LEU A 655 -32.85 -17.29 -9.36
N ARG A 656 -33.46 -16.75 -8.30
CA ARG A 656 -34.90 -16.85 -8.03
C ARG A 656 -35.77 -16.08 -9.03
N ASP A 657 -35.23 -15.04 -9.66
CA ASP A 657 -35.94 -14.25 -10.68
C ASP A 657 -36.26 -15.07 -11.94
N PHE A 658 -35.66 -16.26 -12.06
CA PHE A 658 -35.87 -17.19 -13.16
C PHE A 658 -36.67 -18.44 -12.77
N ASN A 659 -37.33 -18.49 -11.60
CA ASN A 659 -38.03 -19.69 -11.12
C ASN A 659 -39.20 -20.18 -12.01
N ASP A 660 -39.78 -19.30 -12.83
CA ASP A 660 -40.83 -19.64 -13.80
C ASP A 660 -40.32 -20.41 -15.02
N ALA A 661 -39.01 -20.41 -15.26
CA ALA A 661 -38.41 -21.05 -16.43
C ALA A 661 -38.43 -22.58 -16.31
N LYS A 662 -38.98 -23.27 -17.32
CA LYS A 662 -38.85 -24.73 -17.48
C LYS A 662 -37.40 -25.14 -17.71
N VAL A 663 -36.64 -24.31 -18.42
CA VAL A 663 -35.20 -24.48 -18.68
C VAL A 663 -34.53 -23.12 -18.53
N LEU A 664 -33.41 -23.06 -17.81
CA LEU A 664 -32.60 -21.85 -17.65
C LEU A 664 -31.25 -22.05 -18.33
N ALA A 665 -30.92 -21.19 -19.29
CA ALA A 665 -29.60 -21.12 -19.90
C ALA A 665 -28.82 -19.94 -19.32
N VAL A 666 -27.73 -20.23 -18.61
CA VAL A 666 -26.75 -19.25 -18.12
C VAL A 666 -25.57 -19.22 -19.09
N VAL A 667 -25.30 -18.07 -19.71
CA VAL A 667 -24.22 -17.89 -20.69
C VAL A 667 -23.16 -16.96 -20.13
N PHE A 668 -21.95 -17.47 -19.91
CA PHE A 668 -20.81 -16.62 -19.63
C PHE A 668 -20.28 -16.05 -20.94
N MET A 669 -20.33 -14.72 -21.09
CA MET A 669 -19.90 -14.00 -22.28
C MET A 669 -19.29 -12.65 -21.90
N CYS A 670 -18.47 -12.06 -22.76
CA CYS A 670 -17.89 -10.74 -22.52
C CYS A 670 -17.93 -9.86 -23.77
N ASN A 671 -17.51 -8.60 -23.64
CA ASN A 671 -17.55 -7.62 -24.71
C ASN A 671 -16.29 -7.67 -25.58
N HIS A 672 -15.10 -7.86 -24.96
CA HIS A 672 -13.84 -7.77 -25.71
C HIS A 672 -13.58 -8.96 -26.63
N CYS A 673 -14.02 -10.17 -26.23
CA CYS A 673 -13.60 -11.40 -26.91
C CYS A 673 -14.22 -11.52 -28.31
N PRO A 674 -13.42 -11.66 -29.39
CA PRO A 674 -13.94 -11.78 -30.75
C PRO A 674 -14.85 -13.01 -30.92
N THR A 675 -14.55 -14.12 -30.24
CA THR A 675 -15.40 -15.31 -30.27
C THR A 675 -16.74 -15.04 -29.59
N SER A 676 -16.76 -14.43 -28.40
CA SER A 676 -17.99 -14.02 -27.71
C SER A 676 -18.86 -13.14 -28.60
N GLN A 677 -18.24 -12.12 -29.22
CA GLN A 677 -18.92 -11.23 -30.16
C GLN A 677 -19.53 -11.98 -31.37
N ALA A 678 -18.86 -13.00 -31.90
CA ALA A 678 -19.35 -13.82 -33.02
C ALA A 678 -20.60 -14.67 -32.69
N TYR A 679 -20.87 -14.93 -31.41
CA TYR A 679 -22.02 -15.69 -30.95
C TYR A 679 -23.22 -14.82 -30.52
N GLU A 680 -23.07 -13.50 -30.39
CA GLU A 680 -24.13 -12.61 -29.89
C GLU A 680 -25.46 -12.76 -30.63
N LYS A 681 -25.44 -12.71 -31.97
CA LYS A 681 -26.65 -12.88 -32.80
C LYS A 681 -27.32 -14.24 -32.57
N ARG A 682 -26.53 -15.29 -32.33
CA ARG A 682 -27.02 -16.64 -32.10
C ARG A 682 -27.66 -16.79 -30.72
N ILE A 683 -27.11 -16.14 -29.70
CA ILE A 683 -27.71 -16.10 -28.35
C ILE A 683 -29.02 -15.30 -28.37
N ILE A 684 -29.07 -14.17 -29.09
CA ILE A 684 -30.29 -13.40 -29.30
C ILE A 684 -31.37 -14.25 -29.99
N GLN A 685 -30.98 -14.95 -31.05
CA GLN A 685 -31.87 -15.84 -31.79
C GLN A 685 -32.38 -17.00 -30.91
N LEU A 686 -31.49 -17.64 -30.14
CA LEU A 686 -31.84 -18.69 -29.20
C LEU A 686 -32.89 -18.18 -28.18
N THR A 687 -32.70 -16.98 -27.66
CA THR A 687 -33.64 -16.36 -26.72
C THR A 687 -35.02 -16.16 -27.37
N ASN A 688 -35.07 -15.62 -28.59
CA ASN A 688 -36.32 -15.40 -29.31
C ASN A 688 -37.08 -16.70 -29.61
N GLU A 689 -36.37 -17.73 -30.06
CA GLU A 689 -36.98 -19.01 -30.47
C GLU A 689 -37.58 -19.80 -29.30
N TYR A 690 -37.01 -19.66 -28.10
CA TYR A 690 -37.33 -20.52 -26.96
C TYR A 690 -38.06 -19.80 -25.80
N ALA A 691 -38.12 -18.47 -25.79
CA ALA A 691 -38.79 -17.71 -24.72
C ALA A 691 -40.26 -18.11 -24.51
N SER A 692 -41.01 -18.30 -25.60
CA SER A 692 -42.43 -18.72 -25.57
C SER A 692 -42.64 -20.18 -25.16
N LYS A 693 -41.58 -21.01 -25.22
CA LYS A 693 -41.60 -22.42 -24.82
C LYS A 693 -41.28 -22.63 -23.33
N GLY A 694 -41.04 -21.53 -22.59
CA GLY A 694 -40.72 -21.56 -21.16
C GLY A 694 -39.22 -21.60 -20.86
N VAL A 695 -38.36 -21.23 -21.81
CA VAL A 695 -36.90 -21.11 -21.59
C VAL A 695 -36.55 -19.67 -21.25
N ARG A 696 -35.60 -19.47 -20.32
CA ARG A 696 -34.99 -18.16 -20.05
C ARG A 696 -33.50 -18.24 -20.32
N VAL A 697 -32.96 -17.19 -20.92
CA VAL A 697 -31.52 -16.98 -21.11
C VAL A 697 -31.08 -15.84 -20.21
N VAL A 698 -29.98 -16.01 -19.51
CA VAL A 698 -29.30 -14.96 -18.75
C VAL A 698 -27.82 -15.02 -19.08
N ALA A 699 -27.22 -13.86 -19.38
CA ALA A 699 -25.81 -13.75 -19.66
C ALA A 699 -25.07 -13.15 -18.47
N ILE A 700 -23.86 -13.61 -18.17
CA ILE A 700 -23.00 -13.08 -17.11
C ILE A 700 -21.64 -12.72 -17.71
N SER A 701 -21.17 -11.50 -17.48
CA SER A 701 -19.78 -11.09 -17.76
C SER A 701 -18.88 -11.46 -16.59
N PRO A 702 -17.97 -12.44 -16.75
CA PRO A 702 -17.14 -12.95 -15.67
C PRO A 702 -15.82 -12.18 -15.49
N ASN A 703 -15.55 -11.19 -16.34
CA ASN A 703 -14.20 -10.63 -16.49
C ASN A 703 -14.00 -9.40 -15.60
N ALA A 704 -12.95 -9.41 -14.78
CA ALA A 704 -12.47 -8.23 -14.07
C ALA A 704 -11.70 -7.29 -15.02
N PRO A 705 -12.07 -6.00 -15.14
CA PRO A 705 -11.35 -5.05 -15.99
C PRO A 705 -9.87 -4.88 -15.61
N SER A 706 -9.51 -5.06 -14.34
CA SER A 706 -8.12 -4.98 -13.85
C SER A 706 -7.21 -6.11 -14.37
N ALA A 707 -7.79 -7.20 -14.88
CA ALA A 707 -7.08 -8.33 -15.46
C ALA A 707 -7.14 -8.38 -16.99
N LEU A 708 -7.77 -7.39 -17.64
CA LEU A 708 -7.84 -7.27 -19.09
C LEU A 708 -6.66 -6.44 -19.60
N ARG A 709 -5.80 -7.02 -20.44
CA ARG A 709 -4.68 -6.27 -21.02
C ARG A 709 -5.14 -5.37 -22.16
N ILE A 710 -4.41 -4.28 -22.39
CA ILE A 710 -4.72 -3.31 -23.45
C ILE A 710 -4.64 -3.95 -24.85
N ASP A 711 -3.68 -4.85 -25.09
CA ASP A 711 -3.53 -5.58 -26.36
C ASP A 711 -4.66 -6.59 -26.61
N GLU A 712 -5.36 -7.05 -25.57
CA GLU A 712 -6.53 -7.92 -25.70
C GLU A 712 -7.79 -7.16 -26.13
N LEU A 713 -7.80 -5.82 -26.02
CA LEU A 713 -8.86 -4.95 -26.53
C LEU A 713 -8.79 -4.75 -28.04
N GLY A 714 -7.77 -5.30 -28.70
CA GLY A 714 -7.56 -5.15 -30.14
C GLY A 714 -8.76 -5.53 -31.01
N TYR A 715 -9.75 -6.28 -30.51
CA TYR A 715 -10.97 -6.70 -31.23
C TYR A 715 -12.28 -6.01 -30.76
N SER A 716 -12.22 -5.05 -29.84
CA SER A 716 -13.42 -4.40 -29.28
C SER A 716 -13.28 -2.90 -29.06
N ASP A 717 -14.35 -2.18 -29.39
CA ASP A 717 -14.49 -0.73 -29.16
C ASP A 717 -14.75 -0.36 -27.69
N VAL A 718 -15.05 -1.36 -26.85
CA VAL A 718 -15.38 -1.19 -25.44
C VAL A 718 -14.68 -2.26 -24.57
N GLY A 719 -14.46 -1.94 -23.30
CA GLY A 719 -13.92 -2.89 -22.32
C GLY A 719 -14.96 -3.87 -21.77
N ASP A 720 -14.61 -4.58 -20.70
CA ASP A 720 -15.51 -5.52 -20.00
C ASP A 720 -16.12 -4.93 -18.71
N GLY A 721 -15.95 -3.63 -18.47
CA GLY A 721 -16.56 -2.96 -17.33
C GLY A 721 -18.08 -2.84 -17.45
N PHE A 722 -18.75 -2.60 -16.32
CA PHE A 722 -20.22 -2.53 -16.29
C PHE A 722 -20.81 -1.45 -17.22
N ASP A 723 -20.16 -0.29 -17.33
CA ASP A 723 -20.63 0.79 -18.22
C ASP A 723 -20.39 0.44 -19.70
N ASP A 724 -19.28 -0.20 -20.02
CA ASP A 724 -19.00 -0.73 -21.37
C ASP A 724 -20.03 -1.80 -21.78
N MET A 725 -20.43 -2.66 -20.85
CA MET A 725 -21.48 -3.65 -21.09
C MET A 725 -22.81 -3.00 -21.47
N LYS A 726 -23.17 -1.85 -20.87
CA LYS A 726 -24.39 -1.12 -21.25
C LYS A 726 -24.31 -0.61 -22.70
N VAL A 727 -23.16 -0.06 -23.08
CA VAL A 727 -22.92 0.41 -24.45
C VAL A 727 -23.02 -0.76 -25.43
N ARG A 728 -22.38 -1.90 -25.11
CA ARG A 728 -22.42 -3.10 -25.97
C ARG A 728 -23.82 -3.67 -26.10
N ALA A 729 -24.51 -3.90 -24.98
CA ALA A 729 -25.84 -4.50 -24.95
C ALA A 729 -26.86 -3.68 -25.74
N LYS A 730 -26.81 -2.34 -25.60
CA LYS A 730 -27.66 -1.43 -26.37
C LYS A 730 -27.38 -1.51 -27.87
N LYS A 731 -26.09 -1.52 -28.26
CA LYS A 731 -25.67 -1.58 -29.68
C LYS A 731 -26.03 -2.92 -30.33
N ALA A 732 -25.83 -4.02 -29.62
CA ALA A 732 -26.10 -5.37 -30.13
C ALA A 732 -27.58 -5.77 -30.03
N GLY A 733 -28.39 -5.05 -29.26
CA GLY A 733 -29.83 -5.32 -29.10
C GLY A 733 -30.10 -6.59 -28.28
N TYR A 734 -29.39 -6.78 -27.17
CA TYR A 734 -29.59 -7.95 -26.31
C TYR A 734 -31.03 -8.00 -25.78
N ASN A 735 -31.67 -9.17 -25.95
CA ASN A 735 -33.04 -9.46 -25.54
C ASN A 735 -33.11 -10.39 -24.31
N PHE A 736 -32.01 -10.47 -23.56
CA PHE A 736 -31.85 -11.24 -22.33
C PHE A 736 -31.13 -10.38 -21.26
N PRO A 737 -31.29 -10.66 -19.95
CA PRO A 737 -30.51 -9.98 -18.92
C PRO A 737 -29.02 -10.25 -19.10
N TYR A 738 -28.20 -9.19 -19.05
CA TYR A 738 -26.74 -9.28 -19.09
C TYR A 738 -26.17 -8.69 -17.79
N LEU A 739 -25.62 -9.57 -16.96
CA LEU A 739 -25.24 -9.33 -15.58
C LEU A 739 -23.73 -9.18 -15.44
N TYR A 740 -23.28 -8.32 -14.53
CA TYR A 740 -21.86 -8.08 -14.30
C TYR A 740 -21.39 -8.76 -13.01
N ASP A 741 -20.47 -9.70 -13.15
CA ASP A 741 -19.82 -10.38 -12.02
C ASP A 741 -18.35 -9.98 -11.87
N GLY A 742 -17.76 -9.27 -12.84
CA GLY A 742 -16.33 -8.92 -12.87
C GLY A 742 -15.80 -8.09 -11.70
N GLU A 743 -16.67 -7.50 -10.86
CA GLU A 743 -16.24 -6.81 -9.63
C GLU A 743 -15.75 -7.79 -8.55
N THR A 744 -16.36 -8.98 -8.46
CA THR A 744 -16.06 -9.95 -7.38
C THR A 744 -15.76 -11.36 -7.88
N GLU A 745 -16.26 -11.69 -9.07
CA GLU A 745 -16.19 -12.98 -9.75
C GLU A 745 -16.80 -14.14 -8.95
N MET A 746 -17.58 -13.84 -7.91
CA MET A 746 -18.05 -14.84 -6.97
C MET A 746 -18.97 -15.87 -7.62
N ALA A 747 -19.88 -15.43 -8.49
CA ALA A 747 -20.75 -16.34 -9.22
C ALA A 747 -19.93 -17.17 -10.21
N SER A 748 -19.07 -16.52 -11.00
CA SER A 748 -18.25 -17.15 -12.03
C SER A 748 -17.33 -18.23 -11.44
N LYS A 749 -16.72 -18.00 -10.28
CA LYS A 749 -15.88 -19.00 -9.60
C LYS A 749 -16.67 -20.24 -9.16
N GLN A 750 -17.97 -20.10 -8.85
CA GLN A 750 -18.82 -21.23 -8.48
C GLN A 750 -19.34 -22.03 -9.69
N TYR A 751 -19.55 -21.37 -10.83
CA TYR A 751 -19.95 -22.05 -12.07
C TYR A 751 -18.74 -22.65 -12.82
N GLY A 752 -17.57 -22.01 -12.74
CA GLY A 752 -16.34 -22.43 -13.39
C GLY A 752 -16.35 -22.35 -14.93
N PRO A 753 -16.70 -21.20 -15.56
CA PRO A 753 -16.58 -21.05 -16.99
C PRO A 753 -15.10 -21.05 -17.42
N VAL A 754 -14.75 -21.88 -18.40
CA VAL A 754 -13.38 -21.95 -18.92
C VAL A 754 -13.05 -20.91 -19.99
N SER A 755 -14.05 -20.38 -20.71
CA SER A 755 -13.88 -19.39 -21.77
C SER A 755 -15.14 -18.55 -21.98
N THR A 756 -15.03 -17.50 -22.78
CA THR A 756 -16.18 -16.75 -23.31
C THR A 756 -16.32 -16.96 -24.83
N PRO A 757 -17.48 -17.43 -25.33
CA PRO A 757 -18.68 -17.79 -24.58
C PRO A 757 -18.62 -19.23 -24.00
N HIS A 758 -19.34 -19.47 -22.90
CA HIS A 758 -19.59 -20.80 -22.34
C HIS A 758 -20.99 -20.86 -21.76
N ILE A 759 -21.81 -21.84 -22.19
CA ILE A 759 -23.21 -21.97 -21.79
C ILE A 759 -23.41 -23.13 -20.80
N PHE A 760 -24.27 -22.91 -19.81
CA PHE A 760 -24.74 -23.87 -18.81
C PHE A 760 -26.27 -23.92 -18.86
N ILE A 761 -26.85 -25.11 -19.00
CA ILE A 761 -28.30 -25.28 -19.17
C ILE A 761 -28.83 -26.15 -18.04
N PHE A 762 -29.80 -25.58 -17.32
CA PHE A 762 -30.42 -26.17 -16.14
C PHE A 762 -31.87 -26.54 -16.41
N ASP A 763 -32.31 -27.66 -15.84
CA ASP A 763 -33.71 -28.07 -15.85
C ASP A 763 -34.58 -27.25 -14.88
N GLN A 764 -35.87 -27.58 -14.79
CA GLN A 764 -36.84 -26.89 -13.96
C GLN A 764 -36.49 -26.96 -12.46
N GLN A 765 -35.77 -27.99 -12.01
CA GLN A 765 -35.27 -28.12 -10.64
C GLN A 765 -33.93 -27.40 -10.43
N ARG A 766 -33.47 -26.65 -11.43
CA ARG A 766 -32.18 -25.95 -11.46
C ARG A 766 -30.99 -26.90 -11.33
N ARG A 767 -31.11 -28.13 -11.83
CA ARG A 767 -29.97 -29.05 -11.95
C ARG A 767 -29.31 -28.89 -13.31
N LEU A 768 -27.98 -28.85 -13.34
CA LEU A 768 -27.22 -28.72 -14.57
C LEU A 768 -27.38 -29.97 -15.43
N ARG A 769 -27.80 -29.80 -16.68
CA ARG A 769 -28.00 -30.91 -17.62
C ARG A 769 -27.13 -30.80 -18.85
N TYR A 770 -26.64 -29.60 -19.15
CA TYR A 770 -25.67 -29.39 -20.20
C TYR A 770 -24.68 -28.28 -19.85
N ASN A 771 -23.40 -28.46 -20.17
CA ASN A 771 -22.45 -27.36 -20.28
C ASN A 771 -21.52 -27.53 -21.50
N GLY A 772 -21.09 -26.42 -22.08
CA GLY A 772 -20.11 -26.41 -23.17
C GLY A 772 -20.34 -25.31 -24.21
N ARG A 773 -20.12 -25.64 -25.49
CA ARG A 773 -20.29 -24.69 -26.61
C ARG A 773 -21.77 -24.48 -26.96
N ILE A 774 -22.05 -23.39 -27.67
CA ILE A 774 -23.41 -23.09 -28.18
C ILE A 774 -23.69 -23.95 -29.43
N ASP A 775 -22.76 -23.92 -30.38
CA ASP A 775 -22.69 -24.75 -31.59
C ASP A 775 -21.22 -25.01 -31.93
N ASP A 776 -20.94 -25.72 -33.03
CA ASP A 776 -19.59 -26.13 -33.42
C ASP A 776 -18.88 -25.23 -34.43
N GLN A 777 -19.32 -23.96 -34.58
CA GLN A 777 -18.76 -23.06 -35.58
C GLN A 777 -18.58 -21.61 -35.09
N GLU A 778 -17.36 -21.25 -34.70
CA GLU A 778 -17.06 -19.89 -34.25
C GLU A 778 -17.15 -18.82 -35.34
N ASN A 779 -16.88 -19.17 -36.62
CA ASN A 779 -16.93 -18.21 -37.72
C ASN A 779 -18.39 -17.99 -38.17
N PRO A 780 -18.96 -16.78 -37.99
CA PRO A 780 -20.36 -16.53 -38.31
C PRO A 780 -20.68 -16.55 -39.81
N ALA A 781 -19.66 -16.60 -40.68
CA ALA A 781 -19.84 -16.76 -42.13
C ALA A 781 -20.01 -18.24 -42.56
N LYS A 782 -19.78 -19.20 -41.65
CA LYS A 782 -19.95 -20.64 -41.90
C LYS A 782 -21.19 -21.16 -41.19
N THR A 783 -21.81 -22.20 -41.75
CA THR A 783 -22.97 -22.85 -41.14
C THR A 783 -22.50 -23.93 -40.14
N PRO A 784 -23.02 -23.95 -38.90
CA PRO A 784 -22.73 -25.02 -37.94
C PRO A 784 -23.16 -26.39 -38.44
N HIS A 785 -22.45 -27.44 -38.04
CA HIS A 785 -22.84 -28.84 -38.29
C HIS A 785 -23.62 -29.42 -37.11
N SER A 786 -23.40 -28.92 -35.88
CA SER A 786 -24.17 -29.29 -34.68
C SER A 786 -24.65 -28.06 -33.91
N PHE A 787 -25.87 -28.14 -33.38
CA PHE A 787 -26.50 -27.10 -32.55
C PHE A 787 -26.65 -27.58 -31.10
N ASP A 788 -25.52 -27.85 -30.43
CA ASP A 788 -25.48 -28.59 -29.17
C ASP A 788 -26.35 -27.98 -28.05
N ALA A 789 -26.34 -26.65 -27.88
CA ALA A 789 -27.20 -25.98 -26.90
C ALA A 789 -28.70 -26.11 -27.23
N ARG A 790 -29.08 -26.04 -28.52
CA ARG A 790 -30.47 -26.24 -28.95
C ARG A 790 -30.92 -27.66 -28.69
N ASN A 791 -30.09 -28.64 -29.06
CA ASN A 791 -30.34 -30.06 -28.83
C ASN A 791 -30.57 -30.35 -27.34
N ALA A 792 -29.78 -29.75 -26.45
CA ALA A 792 -29.98 -29.87 -25.01
C ALA A 792 -31.29 -29.23 -24.52
N ILE A 793 -31.62 -28.02 -25.00
CA ILE A 793 -32.88 -27.34 -24.64
C ILE A 793 -34.09 -28.13 -25.13
N ASP A 794 -34.08 -28.59 -26.38
CA ASP A 794 -35.18 -29.38 -26.97
C ASP A 794 -35.39 -30.69 -26.21
N ALA A 795 -34.31 -31.40 -25.85
CA ALA A 795 -34.39 -32.61 -25.03
C ALA A 795 -35.06 -32.34 -23.67
N LEU A 796 -34.62 -31.28 -22.96
CA LEU A 796 -35.18 -30.94 -21.65
C LEU A 796 -36.64 -30.50 -21.73
N LEU A 797 -37.02 -29.75 -22.77
CA LEU A 797 -38.42 -29.38 -23.01
C LEU A 797 -39.30 -30.59 -23.33
N ALA A 798 -38.74 -31.63 -23.93
CA ALA A 798 -39.41 -32.92 -24.16
C ALA A 798 -39.37 -33.87 -22.94
N GLY A 799 -38.76 -33.45 -21.82
CA GLY A 799 -38.60 -34.29 -20.62
C GLY A 799 -37.55 -35.40 -20.77
N GLN A 800 -36.63 -35.26 -21.73
CA GLN A 800 -35.54 -36.20 -22.02
C GLN A 800 -34.19 -35.69 -21.51
N GLU A 801 -33.22 -36.59 -21.35
CA GLU A 801 -31.82 -36.23 -21.12
C GLU A 801 -31.19 -35.66 -22.39
N PRO A 802 -30.34 -34.61 -22.30
CA PRO A 802 -29.55 -34.16 -23.45
C PRO A 802 -28.71 -35.31 -24.03
N PRO A 803 -28.71 -35.53 -25.35
CA PRO A 803 -27.97 -36.63 -25.97
C PRO A 803 -26.45 -36.52 -25.76
N VAL A 804 -25.96 -35.29 -25.61
CA VAL A 804 -24.59 -34.97 -25.22
C VAL A 804 -24.68 -33.94 -24.10
N ALA A 805 -24.29 -34.31 -22.88
CA ALA A 805 -24.39 -33.45 -21.70
C ALA A 805 -23.18 -32.50 -21.53
N VAL A 806 -22.02 -32.83 -22.09
CA VAL A 806 -20.81 -32.00 -21.99
C VAL A 806 -20.15 -31.90 -23.34
N THR A 807 -19.88 -30.68 -23.81
CA THR A 807 -19.06 -30.41 -24.99
C THR A 807 -17.87 -29.53 -24.63
N LYS A 808 -16.80 -29.61 -25.42
CA LYS A 808 -15.68 -28.66 -25.29
C LYS A 808 -16.13 -27.30 -25.80
N THR A 809 -15.65 -26.22 -25.17
CA THR A 809 -15.84 -24.84 -25.64
C THR A 809 -14.52 -24.23 -26.10
N PHE A 810 -14.58 -23.26 -27.01
CA PHE A 810 -13.45 -22.51 -27.54
C PHE A 810 -13.76 -21.01 -27.45
N GLY A 811 -12.80 -20.21 -26.98
CA GLY A 811 -12.97 -18.78 -26.80
C GLY A 811 -11.85 -18.16 -25.98
N CYS A 812 -11.99 -16.88 -25.62
CA CYS A 812 -11.01 -16.18 -24.79
C CYS A 812 -11.10 -16.67 -23.35
N SER A 813 -9.95 -16.80 -22.69
CA SER A 813 -9.88 -17.10 -21.26
C SER A 813 -10.58 -16.01 -20.44
N ILE A 814 -11.11 -16.41 -19.28
CA ILE A 814 -11.69 -15.49 -18.31
C ILE A 814 -10.60 -14.58 -17.71
N LYS A 815 -10.92 -13.30 -17.54
CA LYS A 815 -10.02 -12.29 -16.95
C LYS A 815 -10.16 -12.27 -15.43
N TRP A 816 -9.65 -13.33 -14.80
CA TRP A 816 -9.68 -13.51 -13.35
C TRP A 816 -8.92 -12.42 -12.59
N ILE A 817 -9.50 -11.83 -11.54
CA ILE A 817 -8.90 -10.76 -10.73
C ILE A 817 -7.56 -11.16 -10.10
N GLU A 818 -7.41 -12.43 -9.73
CA GLU A 818 -6.18 -13.01 -9.19
C GLU A 818 -5.03 -13.08 -10.22
N LYS A 819 -5.35 -12.89 -11.50
CA LYS A 819 -4.41 -12.80 -12.62
C LYS A 819 -4.23 -11.34 -13.09
N SER A 820 -4.60 -10.34 -12.28
CA SER A 820 -4.35 -8.93 -12.59
C SER A 820 -2.87 -8.59 -12.75
N ASN A 821 -1.94 -9.36 -12.16
CA ASN A 821 -0.50 -9.17 -12.36
C ASN A 821 -0.05 -9.36 -13.82
N TRP A 822 -0.85 -9.99 -14.69
CA TRP A 822 -0.52 -10.13 -16.11
C TRP A 822 -0.59 -8.80 -16.87
N THR A 823 -1.46 -7.87 -16.46
CA THR A 823 -1.50 -6.51 -17.04
C THR A 823 -0.26 -5.72 -16.65
N GLN A 824 0.23 -5.90 -15.42
CA GLN A 824 1.48 -5.31 -14.95
C GLN A 824 2.69 -5.88 -15.70
N LYS A 825 2.77 -7.21 -15.85
CA LYS A 825 3.84 -7.85 -16.64
C LYS A 825 3.88 -7.34 -18.09
N ALA A 826 2.72 -7.15 -18.71
CA ALA A 826 2.63 -6.58 -20.05
C ALA A 826 3.14 -5.13 -20.07
N ALA A 827 2.72 -4.30 -19.12
CA ALA A 827 3.20 -2.92 -18.99
C ALA A 827 4.72 -2.84 -18.78
N ILE A 828 5.28 -3.68 -17.89
CA ILE A 828 6.73 -3.77 -17.65
C ILE A 828 7.47 -4.20 -18.92
N THR A 829 6.95 -5.23 -19.60
CA THR A 829 7.54 -5.71 -20.86
C THR A 829 7.57 -4.58 -21.89
N TRP A 830 6.48 -3.83 -22.03
CA TRP A 830 6.40 -2.70 -22.96
C TRP A 830 7.33 -1.56 -22.58
N ALA A 831 7.52 -1.29 -21.29
CA ALA A 831 8.44 -0.27 -20.81
C ALA A 831 9.92 -0.61 -21.07
N HIS A 832 10.26 -1.90 -21.14
CA HIS A 832 11.61 -2.39 -21.48
C HIS A 832 11.86 -2.48 -22.99
N GLU A 833 10.86 -2.24 -23.83
CA GLU A 833 11.05 -2.25 -25.27
C GLU A 833 11.95 -1.07 -25.70
N PRO A 834 12.94 -1.31 -26.58
CA PRO A 834 13.86 -0.27 -26.99
C PRO A 834 13.11 0.84 -27.74
N VAL A 835 13.29 2.07 -27.27
CA VAL A 835 12.82 3.27 -27.96
C VAL A 835 13.93 3.80 -28.86
N SER A 836 13.63 3.96 -30.14
CA SER A 836 14.55 4.51 -31.13
C SER A 836 13.94 5.73 -31.81
N LEU A 837 14.81 6.60 -32.34
CA LEU A 837 14.44 7.79 -33.10
C LEU A 837 15.34 7.93 -34.33
N ASP A 838 14.88 7.45 -35.47
CA ASP A 838 15.64 7.48 -36.73
C ASP A 838 15.43 8.79 -37.49
N THR A 839 16.27 9.07 -38.49
CA THR A 839 16.10 10.26 -39.34
C THR A 839 15.28 9.94 -40.58
N ILE A 840 14.43 10.88 -41.02
CA ILE A 840 13.66 10.73 -42.26
C ILE A 840 13.70 12.01 -43.11
N GLY A 841 13.78 11.84 -44.43
CA GLY A 841 13.64 12.91 -45.43
C GLY A 841 12.37 12.75 -46.28
N VAL A 842 12.14 13.67 -47.20
CA VAL A 842 10.93 13.72 -48.06
C VAL A 842 10.67 12.40 -48.80
N GLY A 843 11.72 11.76 -49.35
CA GLY A 843 11.57 10.48 -50.04
C GLY A 843 11.11 9.33 -49.12
N GLY A 844 11.56 9.33 -47.86
CA GLY A 844 11.12 8.35 -46.87
C GLY A 844 9.65 8.56 -46.46
N ILE A 845 9.22 9.81 -46.33
CA ILE A 845 7.83 10.18 -46.06
C ILE A 845 6.90 9.69 -47.17
N ALA A 846 7.29 9.85 -48.44
CA ALA A 846 6.52 9.32 -49.57
C ALA A 846 6.34 7.80 -49.48
N GLY A 847 7.38 7.05 -49.05
CA GLY A 847 7.27 5.61 -48.79
C GLY A 847 6.35 5.27 -47.61
N LEU A 848 6.36 6.08 -46.55
CA LEU A 848 5.43 5.90 -45.43
C LEU A 848 3.97 6.06 -45.86
N LEU A 849 3.69 7.03 -46.73
CA LEU A 849 2.35 7.30 -47.27
C LEU A 849 1.92 6.32 -48.35
N HIS A 850 2.84 5.79 -49.15
CA HIS A 850 2.48 4.73 -50.09
C HIS A 850 2.03 3.47 -49.36
N ASN A 851 2.59 3.23 -48.16
CA ASN A 851 2.27 2.11 -47.30
C ASN A 851 2.33 0.76 -48.03
N ASP A 852 3.54 0.35 -48.42
CA ASP A 852 3.83 -0.95 -49.03
C ASP A 852 3.65 -2.15 -48.08
N SER A 853 3.27 -1.90 -46.82
CA SER A 853 3.03 -2.95 -45.84
C SER A 853 1.64 -3.57 -46.01
N LYS A 854 1.35 -4.63 -45.26
CA LYS A 854 0.00 -5.20 -45.15
C LYS A 854 -0.80 -4.62 -43.98
N LYS A 855 -0.28 -3.58 -43.30
CA LYS A 855 -0.85 -3.01 -42.09
C LYS A 855 -1.54 -1.69 -42.37
N LEU A 856 -2.62 -1.44 -41.64
CA LEU A 856 -3.22 -0.12 -41.50
C LEU A 856 -2.24 0.76 -40.70
N ARG A 857 -1.81 1.88 -41.27
CA ARG A 857 -0.74 2.72 -40.69
C ARG A 857 -1.31 4.03 -40.17
N LEU A 858 -1.14 4.28 -38.88
CA LEU A 858 -1.40 5.58 -38.26
C LEU A 858 -0.10 6.39 -38.27
N ILE A 859 -0.06 7.51 -38.98
CA ILE A 859 1.07 8.45 -39.01
C ILE A 859 0.70 9.67 -38.18
N ASN A 860 1.51 10.02 -37.18
CA ASN A 860 1.33 11.23 -36.37
C ASN A 860 2.55 12.16 -36.48
N LEU A 861 2.28 13.45 -36.68
CA LEU A 861 3.27 14.52 -36.71
C LEU A 861 3.17 15.36 -35.45
N TRP A 862 4.31 15.53 -34.76
CA TRP A 862 4.37 16.13 -33.43
C TRP A 862 5.67 16.90 -33.18
N ALA A 863 5.74 17.68 -32.09
CA ALA A 863 6.98 18.31 -31.64
C ALA A 863 7.01 18.47 -30.11
N THR A 864 8.21 18.47 -29.51
CA THR A 864 8.38 18.58 -28.04
C THR A 864 7.95 19.92 -27.45
N TRP A 865 7.81 20.97 -28.27
CA TRP A 865 7.33 22.29 -27.87
C TRP A 865 5.83 22.49 -28.11
N CYS A 866 5.17 21.53 -28.76
CA CYS A 866 3.74 21.55 -29.04
C CYS A 866 2.99 20.91 -27.86
N VAL A 867 2.36 21.74 -27.03
CA VAL A 867 1.56 21.29 -25.87
C VAL A 867 0.51 20.23 -26.23
N PRO A 868 -0.40 20.46 -27.20
CA PRO A 868 -1.41 19.46 -27.53
C PRO A 868 -0.81 18.15 -28.07
N CYS A 869 0.36 18.21 -28.71
CA CYS A 869 1.07 17.02 -29.17
C CYS A 869 1.58 16.18 -27.99
N VAL A 870 2.15 16.83 -26.98
CA VAL A 870 2.64 16.17 -25.77
C VAL A 870 1.49 15.57 -24.96
N GLU A 871 0.35 16.26 -24.89
CA GLU A 871 -0.85 15.79 -24.18
C GLU A 871 -1.50 14.57 -24.83
N GLU A 872 -1.55 14.51 -26.17
CA GLU A 872 -2.19 13.37 -26.87
C GLU A 872 -1.29 12.14 -27.01
N PHE A 873 0.03 12.29 -26.92
CA PHE A 873 0.99 11.23 -27.24
C PHE A 873 0.77 9.91 -26.47
N PRO A 874 0.47 9.91 -25.16
CA PRO A 874 0.16 8.67 -24.43
C PRO A 874 -0.99 7.86 -25.05
N GLN A 875 -1.98 8.54 -25.67
CA GLN A 875 -3.09 7.88 -26.33
C GLN A 875 -2.66 7.19 -27.62
N LEU A 876 -1.71 7.77 -28.38
CA LEU A 876 -1.13 7.14 -29.57
C LEU A 876 -0.39 5.85 -29.19
N VAL A 877 0.42 5.90 -28.13
CA VAL A 877 1.11 4.72 -27.59
C VAL A 877 0.11 3.65 -27.15
N THR A 878 -1.00 4.05 -26.53
CA THR A 878 -2.10 3.13 -26.16
C THR A 878 -2.74 2.47 -27.36
N LEU A 879 -3.04 3.22 -28.44
CA LEU A 879 -3.57 2.67 -29.69
C LEU A 879 -2.58 1.68 -30.33
N ASN A 880 -1.29 2.02 -30.34
CA ASN A 880 -0.25 1.11 -30.81
C ASN A 880 -0.25 -0.20 -30.02
N ARG A 881 -0.23 -0.14 -28.68
CA ARG A 881 -0.27 -1.33 -27.81
C ARG A 881 -1.54 -2.15 -28.02
N MET A 882 -2.68 -1.50 -28.27
CA MET A 882 -3.96 -2.15 -28.50
C MET A 882 -4.01 -2.94 -29.82
N TYR A 883 -3.38 -2.43 -30.89
CA TYR A 883 -3.61 -2.96 -32.24
C TYR A 883 -2.38 -3.56 -32.92
N ARG A 884 -1.15 -3.29 -32.46
CA ARG A 884 0.10 -3.66 -33.17
C ARG A 884 0.30 -5.15 -33.39
N ASP A 885 -0.32 -6.00 -32.58
CA ASP A 885 -0.30 -7.46 -32.73
C ASP A 885 -1.32 -7.96 -33.79
N ARG A 886 -2.05 -7.03 -34.41
CA ARG A 886 -2.91 -7.24 -35.57
C ARG A 886 -2.26 -6.65 -36.83
N GLY A 887 -3.07 -6.31 -37.83
CA GLY A 887 -2.64 -5.61 -39.04
C GLY A 887 -2.51 -4.09 -38.85
N PHE A 888 -1.90 -3.60 -37.77
CA PHE A 888 -1.79 -2.16 -37.47
C PHE A 888 -0.37 -1.76 -37.11
N GLU A 889 0.00 -0.51 -37.37
CA GLU A 889 1.19 0.12 -36.83
C GLU A 889 1.05 1.63 -36.66
N LEU A 890 1.64 2.15 -35.58
CA LEU A 890 1.87 3.58 -35.38
C LEU A 890 3.24 3.96 -35.95
N VAL A 891 3.31 5.08 -36.65
CA VAL A 891 4.54 5.77 -37.03
C VAL A 891 4.47 7.20 -36.52
N SER A 892 5.43 7.61 -35.68
CA SER A 892 5.51 9.00 -35.21
C SER A 892 6.63 9.75 -35.94
N ILE A 893 6.38 11.01 -36.29
CA ILE A 893 7.35 11.88 -36.98
C ILE A 893 7.47 13.18 -36.20
N SER A 894 8.61 13.38 -35.52
CA SER A 894 8.96 14.63 -34.87
C SER A 894 9.34 15.69 -35.93
N THR A 895 8.76 16.87 -35.78
CA THR A 895 9.07 18.08 -36.56
C THR A 895 9.92 19.08 -35.76
N ASP A 896 10.49 18.63 -34.63
CA ASP A 896 11.54 19.37 -33.92
C ASP A 896 12.73 19.60 -34.85
N ASP A 897 13.55 20.60 -34.53
CA ASP A 897 14.83 20.77 -35.22
C ASP A 897 15.69 19.51 -35.04
N SER A 898 16.41 19.09 -36.09
CA SER A 898 17.29 17.91 -36.02
C SER A 898 18.30 17.97 -34.86
N ALA A 899 18.76 19.17 -34.48
CA ALA A 899 19.62 19.39 -33.32
C ALA A 899 18.93 19.05 -31.98
N ALA A 900 17.60 19.08 -31.92
CA ALA A 900 16.80 18.73 -30.75
C ALA A 900 16.50 17.22 -30.65
N ARG A 901 17.10 16.37 -31.51
CA ARG A 901 16.95 14.90 -31.46
C ARG A 901 17.13 14.31 -30.05
N PRO A 902 18.12 14.71 -29.22
CA PRO A 902 18.24 14.18 -27.84
C PRO A 902 17.06 14.53 -26.93
N LYS A 903 16.40 15.68 -27.15
CA LYS A 903 15.21 16.07 -26.40
C LYS A 903 13.99 15.25 -26.84
N ALA A 904 13.80 15.08 -28.14
CA ALA A 904 12.72 14.26 -28.69
C ALA A 904 12.87 12.78 -28.31
N LEU A 905 14.08 12.22 -28.37
CA LEU A 905 14.34 10.84 -27.94
C LEU A 905 14.00 10.64 -26.46
N ARG A 906 14.46 11.53 -25.57
CA ARG A 906 14.12 11.47 -24.13
C ARG A 906 12.62 11.55 -23.87
N PHE A 907 11.91 12.35 -24.66
CA PHE A 907 10.45 12.39 -24.59
C PHE A 907 9.85 11.03 -24.97
N LEU A 908 10.26 10.45 -26.10
CA LEU A 908 9.77 9.13 -26.55
C LEU A 908 10.11 8.01 -25.55
N GLU A 909 11.31 8.03 -24.96
CA GLU A 909 11.72 7.11 -23.90
C GLU A 909 10.81 7.24 -22.67
N LYS A 910 10.51 8.49 -22.25
CA LYS A 910 9.56 8.76 -21.17
C LYS A 910 8.14 8.27 -21.49
N GLN A 911 7.72 8.36 -22.76
CA GLN A 911 6.43 7.86 -23.22
C GLN A 911 6.43 6.35 -23.51
N GLU A 912 7.57 5.66 -23.35
CA GLU A 912 7.72 4.22 -23.65
C GLU A 912 7.26 3.89 -25.08
N SER A 913 7.58 4.78 -26.04
CA SER A 913 7.08 4.72 -27.42
C SER A 913 7.94 3.82 -28.29
N SER A 914 7.75 2.51 -28.18
CA SER A 914 8.46 1.50 -28.97
C SER A 914 7.97 1.32 -30.42
N SER A 915 7.12 2.23 -30.92
CA SER A 915 6.77 2.32 -32.34
C SER A 915 7.95 2.82 -33.19
N PRO A 916 7.94 2.62 -34.51
CA PRO A 916 8.80 3.39 -35.41
C PRO A 916 8.63 4.89 -35.18
N ASN A 917 9.71 5.55 -34.76
CA ASN A 917 9.74 7.00 -34.58
C ASN A 917 10.82 7.61 -35.47
N TYR A 918 10.47 8.70 -36.12
CA TYR A 918 11.35 9.45 -37.00
C TYR A 918 11.47 10.90 -36.56
N ILE A 919 12.60 11.53 -36.85
CA ILE A 919 12.77 12.99 -36.84
C ILE A 919 13.05 13.46 -38.27
N TYR A 920 12.29 14.45 -38.73
CA TYR A 920 12.48 15.00 -40.06
C TYR A 920 13.78 15.82 -40.14
N THR A 921 14.63 15.54 -41.13
CA THR A 921 15.94 16.20 -41.29
C THR A 921 16.02 17.15 -42.49
N GLY A 922 14.91 17.42 -43.18
CA GLY A 922 14.90 18.39 -44.26
C GLY A 922 14.88 19.82 -43.74
N ASP A 923 15.71 20.69 -44.33
CA ASP A 923 15.80 22.11 -43.95
C ASP A 923 14.54 22.93 -44.32
N ASP A 924 13.67 22.36 -45.16
CA ASP A 924 12.44 22.98 -45.64
C ASP A 924 11.21 22.24 -45.10
N LYS A 925 10.50 22.89 -44.16
CA LYS A 925 9.26 22.36 -43.56
C LYS A 925 8.07 22.43 -44.51
N TYR A 926 8.09 23.28 -45.53
CA TYR A 926 7.00 23.33 -46.52
C TYR A 926 7.04 22.12 -47.44
N LYS A 927 8.24 21.62 -47.78
CA LYS A 927 8.37 20.33 -48.48
C LYS A 927 7.87 19.15 -47.66
N LEU A 928 8.00 19.19 -46.33
CA LEU A 928 7.36 18.20 -45.45
C LEU A 928 5.84 18.28 -45.56
N ILE A 929 5.27 19.49 -45.48
CA ILE A 929 3.82 19.70 -45.59
C ILE A 929 3.28 19.17 -46.92
N GLU A 930 3.89 19.59 -48.04
CA GLU A 930 3.53 19.15 -49.40
C GLU A 930 3.65 17.64 -49.58
N ALA A 931 4.66 17.02 -48.96
CA ALA A 931 4.87 15.58 -49.03
C ALA A 931 3.90 14.79 -48.17
N ILE A 932 3.46 15.31 -47.02
CA ILE A 932 2.58 14.62 -46.07
C ILE A 932 1.14 14.61 -46.57
N ASP A 933 0.59 15.79 -46.81
CA ASP A 933 -0.77 15.99 -47.29
C ASP A 933 -0.87 17.42 -47.83
N PRO A 934 -1.06 17.62 -49.15
CA PRO A 934 -1.20 18.96 -49.74
C PRO A 934 -2.35 19.80 -49.15
N LYS A 935 -3.29 19.19 -48.42
CA LYS A 935 -4.37 19.90 -47.72
C LYS A 935 -3.97 20.39 -46.33
N TRP A 936 -2.95 19.78 -45.71
CA TRP A 936 -2.47 20.18 -44.40
C TRP A 936 -1.79 21.55 -44.46
N GLN A 937 -2.06 22.41 -43.49
CA GLN A 937 -1.51 23.78 -43.43
C GLN A 937 -0.29 23.88 -42.50
N GLY A 938 0.23 22.75 -42.01
CA GLY A 938 1.44 22.70 -41.18
C GLY A 938 1.24 22.86 -39.67
N ALA A 939 0.01 23.02 -39.19
CA ALA A 939 -0.25 23.09 -37.74
C ALA A 939 -0.23 21.70 -37.10
N LEU A 940 0.35 21.61 -35.90
CA LEU A 940 0.51 20.37 -35.14
C LEU A 940 -0.49 20.28 -33.98
N PRO A 941 -0.84 19.07 -33.52
CA PRO A 941 -0.49 17.78 -34.14
C PRO A 941 -1.27 17.53 -35.44
N TYR A 942 -0.77 16.60 -36.27
CA TYR A 942 -1.47 16.12 -37.46
C TYR A 942 -1.43 14.60 -37.53
N SER A 943 -2.59 13.96 -37.69
CA SER A 943 -2.71 12.49 -37.73
C SER A 943 -3.37 12.01 -39.02
N LEU A 944 -2.82 10.94 -39.61
CA LEU A 944 -3.28 10.31 -40.84
C LEU A 944 -3.43 8.80 -40.63
N LEU A 945 -4.52 8.20 -41.13
CA LEU A 945 -4.68 6.75 -41.20
C LEU A 945 -4.63 6.31 -42.67
N VAL A 946 -3.68 5.44 -42.99
CA VAL A 946 -3.31 5.09 -44.36
C VAL A 946 -3.45 3.58 -44.56
N GLU A 947 -4.33 3.17 -45.47
CA GLU A 947 -4.48 1.77 -45.90
C GLU A 947 -3.26 1.31 -46.73
N PRO A 948 -2.99 -0.01 -46.83
CA PRO A 948 -2.06 -0.55 -47.80
C PRO A 948 -2.31 -0.01 -49.22
N GLY A 949 -1.25 0.46 -49.89
CA GLY A 949 -1.34 1.09 -51.22
C GLY A 949 -1.63 2.60 -51.21
N GLY A 950 -1.75 3.21 -50.03
CA GLY A 950 -1.62 4.65 -49.84
C GLY A 950 -2.93 5.44 -49.83
N LYS A 951 -4.07 4.76 -49.71
CA LYS A 951 -5.35 5.41 -49.53
C LYS A 951 -5.48 5.95 -48.10
N ILE A 952 -5.60 7.27 -47.97
CA ILE A 952 -5.85 7.96 -46.70
C ILE A 952 -7.33 7.85 -46.36
N VAL A 953 -7.66 7.21 -45.23
CA VAL A 953 -9.04 7.00 -44.75
C VAL A 953 -9.41 7.89 -43.57
N TYR A 954 -8.42 8.52 -42.93
CA TYR A 954 -8.62 9.54 -41.91
C TYR A 954 -7.47 10.55 -41.94
N ALA A 955 -7.80 11.82 -41.73
CA ALA A 955 -6.86 12.92 -41.65
C ALA A 955 -7.41 13.98 -40.68
N LYS A 956 -6.63 14.39 -39.67
CA LYS A 956 -7.06 15.38 -38.69
C LYS A 956 -5.91 16.28 -38.25
N GLN A 957 -6.17 17.58 -38.27
CA GLN A 957 -5.36 18.60 -37.64
C GLN A 957 -5.89 18.92 -36.24
N GLY A 958 -4.99 19.02 -35.27
CA GLY A 958 -5.32 19.14 -33.85
C GLY A 958 -5.48 17.77 -33.17
N ALA A 959 -5.78 17.79 -31.88
CA ALA A 959 -5.79 16.59 -31.05
C ALA A 959 -6.77 15.52 -31.57
N ILE A 960 -6.35 14.26 -31.56
CA ILE A 960 -7.22 13.14 -31.93
C ILE A 960 -8.34 12.96 -30.91
N ASP A 961 -9.50 12.47 -31.37
CA ASP A 961 -10.47 11.84 -30.48
C ASP A 961 -10.19 10.33 -30.49
N PRO A 962 -9.70 9.75 -29.38
CA PRO A 962 -9.32 8.35 -29.35
C PRO A 962 -10.52 7.40 -29.44
N GLU A 963 -11.73 7.80 -29.09
CA GLU A 963 -12.92 6.96 -29.31
C GLU A 963 -13.35 6.96 -30.77
N GLU A 964 -13.35 8.12 -31.41
CA GLU A 964 -13.64 8.25 -32.84
C GLU A 964 -12.61 7.47 -33.67
N LEU A 965 -11.32 7.68 -33.40
CA LEU A 965 -10.25 7.01 -34.15
C LEU A 965 -10.26 5.49 -33.94
N ARG A 966 -10.54 5.00 -32.72
CA ARG A 966 -10.75 3.57 -32.49
C ARG A 966 -11.87 3.02 -33.37
N LYS A 967 -13.02 3.69 -33.44
CA LYS A 967 -14.15 3.26 -34.29
C LYS A 967 -13.75 3.20 -35.76
N ILE A 968 -13.04 4.21 -36.26
CA ILE A 968 -12.54 4.24 -37.64
C ILE A 968 -11.59 3.06 -37.90
N ILE A 969 -10.60 2.85 -37.02
CA ILE A 969 -9.67 1.70 -37.10
C ILE A 969 -10.45 0.39 -37.09
N PHE A 970 -11.45 0.23 -36.22
CA PHE A 970 -12.23 -0.99 -36.09
C PHE A 970 -13.10 -1.32 -37.31
N ASP A 971 -13.77 -0.30 -37.86
CA ASP A 971 -14.70 -0.46 -38.97
C ASP A 971 -13.96 -0.53 -40.33
N ASP A 972 -12.65 -0.28 -40.33
CA ASP A 972 -11.78 -0.42 -41.49
C ASP A 972 -11.72 -1.89 -41.98
N PRO A 973 -11.78 -2.14 -43.31
CA PRO A 973 -11.71 -3.48 -43.89
C PRO A 973 -10.45 -4.27 -43.53
N TYR A 974 -9.37 -3.66 -43.06
CA TYR A 974 -8.14 -4.38 -42.68
C TYR A 974 -8.13 -4.87 -41.23
N MET A 975 -9.02 -4.36 -40.37
CA MET A 975 -9.09 -4.71 -38.95
C MET A 975 -10.27 -5.63 -38.64
N GLY A 976 -11.50 -5.11 -38.59
CA GLY A 976 -12.70 -5.88 -38.21
C GLY A 976 -12.74 -6.36 -36.74
N ARG A 977 -13.89 -6.91 -36.32
CA ARG A 977 -14.24 -7.29 -34.93
C ARG A 977 -14.14 -8.79 -34.60
N ILE A 978 -13.96 -9.61 -35.62
CA ILE A 978 -13.82 -11.06 -35.52
C ILE A 978 -12.59 -11.48 -36.32
N PHE A 979 -12.03 -12.65 -36.02
CA PHE A 979 -10.99 -13.24 -36.85
C PHE A 979 -11.52 -13.40 -38.29
N LYS A 980 -10.75 -12.92 -39.27
CA LYS A 980 -11.05 -13.06 -40.69
C LYS A 980 -10.54 -14.37 -41.24
#